data_AF-A0A261BZ57-F1
#
_entry.id   AF-A0A261BZ57-F1
#
_cell.length_a   1.000
_cell.length_b   1.000
_cell.length_c   1.000
_cell.angle_alpha   90.00
_cell.angle_beta   90.00
_cell.angle_gamma   90.00
#
_symmetry.space_group_name_H-M   'P 1'
#
loop_
_entity.id
_entity.type
_entity.pdbx_description
1 polymer ?
#
loop_
_entity_poly.entity_id
_entity_poly.type
_entity_poly.pdbx_seq_one_letter_code
_entity_poly.pdbx_strand_id
1 'polypeptide(L)'
;MVFLYIISFRFACIITPRRTVSQGYDRMPEDTNIHYSMTMWLSLVSIFLLFCGSISSTSHRNIHLKDVYHKIVSIPETAERLYLESQLLTGKMSPINLTQSLFERTIDETIFEEYSKMEIYKGLKEQKEISKMLNEAKKSETTDEIRTAIGDGLKALEGYSNLTLLIEEIDSNAVISDIEKIENRSKFELGHVNDLLTSSHRDHLLSEIERIEKPIERLKKIAEKNKEFDETSSSTIKRELGHLDYMLKHGMYVFDDMKNTIKKNGGIFELNTTSSFDTIKKVLDEVLGKLAEVKKLEGLIEKVNSMESDMILLEKLRDSKAVDGVRTLEQNLKATTVLIERIRMPKEKYEKYQKIDSISSILQQIVMFSKSMKILEMRSFKMSDDLKPFLKHFEDFKIPDRDLTTPFDGLRRCLEAFDFKVDVSTEKSRLEAVIELLSKIQSMGQEYKESWDALVKFTDPEEYKDLLSLLSKFAVNEKLHLDELVKPLSKFNVTDLRKVGSYSALSFYDNKNPYYARAARDMKDLLLEVDFDKMRKETNAIIDKLNNVKQLLDCHSNLKISIDETVALMEIPKETWNFNPLRMLGLLDVVSLFKDAYEKMVEIRDWKLESNPSIEKFPLDSEDLTAISGGVEALGSVVRIHEYWEEMEDWDEEEFEGHDVEWKSIHDGVSGLVNSLGQLKWDPKLSDVQELVATIQFPVDMQIEDFKTFIKGDYEGSGRFEILKILKDLEKLKTDFPDVSSKLEKMNQSIDKMKEWEEKEHPKTVDQKEPFVDCAVSHLNQCKEPLNLPDGSLEPLKKMELNAHPPATIFFKISLSSPSWLSNNIGDHLEECLHSQRIRRTQHFHQLLIPDCQQLLIPSSHHSYSTILMMLTPFKDN
;
A
#
# COMPACT_ATOMS: atom_id res chain seq x y z
N MET A 1 -55.98 -22.56 49.78
CA MET A 1 -55.43 -23.77 49.11
C MET A 1 -54.52 -23.45 47.93
N VAL A 2 -54.91 -22.67 46.92
CA VAL A 2 -54.04 -22.40 45.73
C VAL A 2 -52.67 -21.80 46.10
N PHE A 3 -52.59 -20.92 47.11
CA PHE A 3 -51.33 -20.30 47.53
C PHE A 3 -50.30 -21.30 48.11
N LEU A 4 -50.76 -22.35 48.82
CA LEU A 4 -49.91 -23.44 49.32
C LEU A 4 -49.46 -24.40 48.21
N TYR A 5 -50.17 -24.44 47.07
CA TYR A 5 -49.78 -25.24 45.92
C TYR A 5 -48.61 -24.60 45.14
N ILE A 6 -48.53 -23.27 45.13
CA ILE A 6 -47.50 -22.50 44.41
C ILE A 6 -46.14 -22.52 45.13
N ILE A 7 -46.13 -22.54 46.47
CA ILE A 7 -44.89 -22.62 47.27
C ILE A 7 -44.25 -24.00 47.13
N SER A 8 -45.04 -25.08 47.20
CA SER A 8 -44.58 -26.46 46.98
C SER A 8 -43.98 -26.68 45.58
N PHE A 9 -44.48 -25.98 44.56
CA PHE A 9 -43.98 -26.11 43.19
C PHE A 9 -42.64 -25.39 42.94
N ARG A 10 -42.26 -24.40 43.77
CA ARG A 10 -40.96 -23.71 43.65
C ARG A 10 -39.82 -24.40 44.40
N PHE A 11 -40.10 -25.13 45.49
CA PHE A 11 -39.09 -25.96 46.15
C PHE A 11 -38.71 -27.22 45.36
N ALA A 12 -39.58 -27.70 44.46
CA ALA A 12 -39.34 -28.88 43.63
C ALA A 12 -38.35 -28.67 42.45
N CYS A 13 -37.93 -27.43 42.16
CA CYS A 13 -37.07 -27.12 41.00
C CYS A 13 -35.65 -26.63 41.33
N ILE A 14 -35.22 -26.66 42.60
CA ILE A 14 -33.83 -26.32 43.01
C ILE A 14 -33.14 -27.52 43.68
N ILE A 15 -33.31 -28.72 43.11
CA ILE A 15 -32.41 -29.85 43.35
C ILE A 15 -32.15 -30.56 42.01
N THR A 16 -30.96 -30.38 41.45
CA THR A 16 -30.41 -31.30 40.44
C THR A 16 -28.92 -31.54 40.76
N PRO A 17 -28.51 -32.75 41.16
CA PRO A 17 -27.14 -32.99 41.61
C PRO A 17 -26.13 -33.12 40.47
N ARG A 18 -24.85 -32.87 40.77
CA ARG A 18 -23.73 -33.37 39.94
C ARG A 18 -23.65 -34.91 40.02
N ARG A 19 -23.17 -35.51 38.91
CA ARG A 19 -22.92 -36.95 38.70
C ARG A 19 -22.25 -37.66 39.89
N THR A 20 -22.69 -38.90 40.20
CA THR A 20 -21.91 -40.15 39.91
C THR A 20 -22.70 -41.46 40.14
N VAL A 21 -22.81 -42.27 39.08
CA VAL A 21 -22.60 -43.73 38.98
C VAL A 21 -22.89 -44.66 40.19
N SER A 22 -23.86 -45.58 40.04
CA SER A 22 -23.72 -47.08 40.16
C SER A 22 -25.00 -47.76 40.66
N GLN A 23 -25.40 -48.88 39.99
CA GLN A 23 -26.13 -50.09 40.46
C GLN A 23 -27.18 -49.99 41.59
N GLY A 24 -28.37 -50.61 41.54
CA GLY A 24 -28.97 -51.56 40.59
C GLY A 24 -30.43 -51.89 41.00
N TYR A 25 -31.16 -52.66 40.19
CA TYR A 25 -32.58 -53.01 40.41
C TYR A 25 -32.80 -53.93 41.63
N ASP A 26 -33.89 -53.73 42.40
CA ASP A 26 -35.11 -54.56 42.23
C ASP A 26 -36.37 -54.09 43.00
N ARG A 27 -37.53 -54.24 42.33
CA ARG A 27 -38.91 -54.51 42.81
C ARG A 27 -39.66 -53.59 43.82
N MET A 28 -40.68 -52.92 43.24
CA MET A 28 -42.02 -52.64 43.81
C MET A 28 -42.81 -53.97 44.11
N PRO A 29 -43.97 -54.00 44.83
CA PRO A 29 -45.09 -53.06 44.64
C PRO A 29 -46.01 -52.68 45.84
N GLU A 30 -46.78 -51.60 45.59
CA GLU A 30 -48.21 -51.34 45.86
C GLU A 30 -48.84 -51.34 47.28
N ASP A 31 -49.64 -50.28 47.47
CA ASP A 31 -50.89 -50.12 48.23
C ASP A 31 -50.93 -50.39 49.74
N THR A 32 -50.97 -49.29 50.51
CA THR A 32 -52.19 -48.87 51.24
C THR A 32 -52.08 -47.47 51.89
N ASN A 33 -53.25 -46.90 52.23
CA ASN A 33 -53.46 -45.83 53.24
C ASN A 33 -53.16 -44.36 52.90
N ILE A 34 -54.00 -43.79 52.02
CA ILE A 34 -54.31 -42.33 51.98
C ILE A 34 -55.04 -41.84 53.26
N HIS A 35 -55.44 -42.74 54.17
CA HIS A 35 -56.30 -42.42 55.32
C HIS A 35 -55.61 -41.71 56.50
N TYR A 36 -54.27 -41.63 56.54
CA TYR A 36 -53.51 -40.97 57.62
C TYR A 36 -53.34 -39.44 57.47
N SER A 37 -53.74 -38.86 56.33
CA SER A 37 -53.53 -37.43 56.07
C SER A 37 -54.45 -36.52 56.92
N MET A 38 -55.77 -36.73 56.87
CA MET A 38 -56.73 -35.77 57.44
C MET A 38 -56.64 -35.58 58.97
N THR A 39 -56.30 -36.62 59.72
CA THR A 39 -56.15 -36.53 61.18
C THR A 39 -54.88 -35.81 61.60
N MET A 40 -53.78 -35.97 60.85
CA MET A 40 -52.52 -35.26 61.13
C MET A 40 -52.65 -33.76 60.83
N TRP A 41 -53.33 -33.39 59.76
CA TRP A 41 -53.63 -31.98 59.44
C TRP A 41 -54.55 -31.32 60.47
N LEU A 42 -55.56 -32.01 61.00
CA LEU A 42 -56.43 -31.47 62.06
C LEU A 42 -55.69 -31.26 63.39
N SER A 43 -54.76 -32.15 63.77
CA SER A 43 -53.89 -31.93 64.93
C SER A 43 -52.93 -30.77 64.71
N LEU A 44 -52.27 -30.68 63.55
CA LEU A 44 -51.37 -29.56 63.21
C LEU A 44 -52.10 -28.21 63.24
N VAL A 45 -53.29 -28.12 62.63
CA VAL A 45 -54.11 -26.89 62.65
C VAL A 45 -54.60 -26.55 64.07
N SER A 46 -54.95 -27.55 64.88
CA SER A 46 -55.37 -27.32 66.27
C SER A 46 -54.20 -26.84 67.16
N ILE A 47 -52.99 -27.38 66.97
CA ILE A 47 -51.77 -26.91 67.64
C ILE A 47 -51.42 -25.49 67.17
N PHE A 48 -51.53 -25.21 65.88
CA PHE A 48 -51.27 -23.87 65.32
C PHE A 48 -52.25 -22.82 65.86
N LEU A 49 -53.54 -23.17 65.99
CA LEU A 49 -54.56 -22.29 66.57
C LEU A 49 -54.40 -22.10 68.09
N LEU A 50 -53.91 -23.11 68.83
CA LEU A 50 -53.57 -22.99 70.25
C LEU A 50 -52.31 -22.12 70.49
N PHE A 51 -51.33 -22.17 69.58
CA PHE A 51 -50.19 -21.25 69.58
C PHE A 51 -50.61 -19.82 69.22
N CYS A 52 -51.44 -19.62 68.18
CA CYS A 52 -51.98 -18.29 67.84
C CYS A 52 -52.90 -17.70 68.91
N GLY A 53 -53.51 -18.53 69.78
CA GLY A 53 -54.38 -18.09 70.87
C GLY A 53 -53.65 -17.62 72.14
N SER A 54 -52.32 -17.77 72.21
CA SER A 54 -51.54 -17.51 73.45
C SER A 54 -50.48 -16.40 73.30
N ILE A 55 -50.29 -15.82 72.11
CA ILE A 55 -49.41 -14.67 71.91
C ILE A 55 -50.21 -13.38 72.13
N SER A 56 -50.36 -12.99 73.40
CA SER A 56 -50.85 -11.67 73.80
C SER A 56 -49.94 -11.08 74.88
N SER A 57 -49.45 -9.85 74.64
CA SER A 57 -48.22 -9.26 75.23
C SER A 57 -46.96 -10.07 74.91
N THR A 58 -46.08 -9.63 74.02
CA THR A 58 -45.27 -8.38 74.13
C THR A 58 -45.18 -7.49 72.88
N SER A 59 -45.78 -7.87 71.74
CA SER A 59 -45.56 -7.29 70.40
C SER A 59 -45.98 -5.83 70.12
N HIS A 60 -46.18 -4.98 71.15
CA HIS A 60 -46.55 -3.57 70.99
C HIS A 60 -45.37 -2.58 70.98
N ARG A 61 -44.12 -3.03 71.22
CA ARG A 61 -42.94 -2.14 71.18
C ARG A 61 -42.35 -1.91 69.77
N ASN A 62 -42.34 -2.93 68.91
CA ASN A 62 -41.60 -2.88 67.63
C ASN A 62 -42.15 -1.95 66.55
N ILE A 63 -43.47 -1.75 66.52
CA ILE A 63 -44.15 -1.21 65.34
C ILE A 63 -43.75 0.27 65.10
N HIS A 64 -43.56 1.04 66.17
CA HIS A 64 -43.42 2.49 66.10
C HIS A 64 -42.09 2.98 65.48
N LEU A 65 -40.94 2.38 65.87
CA LEU A 65 -39.63 2.77 65.31
C LEU A 65 -39.54 2.39 63.82
N LYS A 66 -40.11 1.23 63.46
CA LYS A 66 -40.20 0.72 62.09
C LYS A 66 -41.10 1.59 61.20
N ASP A 67 -42.25 2.03 61.71
CA ASP A 67 -43.14 2.97 61.02
C ASP A 67 -42.47 4.32 60.74
N VAL A 68 -41.70 4.85 61.71
CA VAL A 68 -40.90 6.07 61.53
C VAL A 68 -39.85 5.86 60.44
N TYR A 69 -39.09 4.77 60.49
CA TYR A 69 -38.08 4.47 59.47
C TYR A 69 -38.70 4.33 58.07
N HIS A 70 -39.83 3.62 57.94
CA HIS A 70 -40.54 3.51 56.67
C HIS A 70 -41.09 4.84 56.14
N LYS A 71 -41.45 5.79 57.01
CA LYS A 71 -41.84 7.17 56.60
C LYS A 71 -40.67 7.98 56.07
N ILE A 72 -39.42 7.72 56.50
CA ILE A 72 -38.25 8.54 56.15
C ILE A 72 -37.27 7.90 55.16
N VAL A 73 -37.29 6.57 54.97
CA VAL A 73 -36.31 5.84 54.15
C VAL A 73 -36.28 6.27 52.67
N SER A 74 -37.40 6.82 52.16
CA SER A 74 -37.51 7.37 50.79
C SER A 74 -37.17 8.87 50.68
N ILE A 75 -37.03 9.58 51.81
CA ILE A 75 -36.70 11.01 51.81
C ILE A 75 -35.30 11.28 51.23
N PRO A 76 -34.23 10.51 51.52
CA PRO A 76 -32.92 10.71 50.89
C PRO A 76 -32.99 10.65 49.35
N GLU A 77 -33.65 9.63 48.76
CA GLU A 77 -33.80 9.52 47.31
C GLU A 77 -34.60 10.71 46.73
N THR A 78 -35.63 11.16 47.45
CA THR A 78 -36.51 12.26 47.01
C THR A 78 -35.81 13.63 47.10
N ALA A 79 -35.08 13.87 48.18
CA ALA A 79 -34.32 15.10 48.43
C ALA A 79 -33.16 15.23 47.44
N GLU A 80 -32.41 14.14 47.19
CA GLU A 80 -31.32 14.14 46.22
C GLU A 80 -31.82 14.38 44.78
N ARG A 81 -32.98 13.83 44.42
CA ARG A 81 -33.67 14.11 43.15
C ARG A 81 -33.99 15.60 43.00
N LEU A 82 -34.71 16.18 43.96
CA LEU A 82 -35.15 17.58 43.90
C LEU A 82 -33.98 18.55 43.94
N TYR A 83 -32.93 18.22 44.70
CA TYR A 83 -31.67 18.96 44.68
C TYR A 83 -31.03 18.94 43.29
N LEU A 84 -30.87 17.77 42.67
CA LEU A 84 -30.27 17.66 41.33
C LEU A 84 -31.06 18.46 40.28
N GLU A 85 -32.38 18.37 40.29
CA GLU A 85 -33.25 19.18 39.43
C GLU A 85 -33.03 20.68 39.67
N SER A 86 -32.99 21.11 40.93
CA SER A 86 -32.73 22.50 41.32
C SER A 86 -31.35 23.01 40.86
N GLN A 87 -30.30 22.20 41.01
CA GLN A 87 -28.95 22.57 40.56
C GLN A 87 -28.89 22.73 39.03
N LEU A 88 -29.62 21.89 38.28
CA LEU A 88 -29.71 21.99 36.82
C LEU A 88 -30.52 23.22 36.37
N LEU A 89 -31.67 23.49 37.00
CA LEU A 89 -32.52 24.66 36.70
C LEU A 89 -31.81 25.98 37.01
N THR A 90 -31.13 26.07 38.15
CA THR A 90 -30.39 27.26 38.57
C THR A 90 -29.04 27.42 37.84
N GLY A 91 -28.63 26.45 37.01
CA GLY A 91 -27.37 26.44 36.28
C GLY A 91 -26.12 26.23 37.15
N LYS A 92 -26.29 25.95 38.45
CA LYS A 92 -25.18 25.61 39.38
C LYS A 92 -24.51 24.28 39.01
N MET A 93 -25.28 23.34 38.48
CA MET A 93 -24.78 22.16 37.79
C MET A 93 -25.15 22.27 36.31
N SER A 94 -24.15 22.19 35.43
CA SER A 94 -24.39 22.06 33.99
C SER A 94 -24.67 20.59 33.61
N PRO A 95 -25.33 20.32 32.48
CA PRO A 95 -25.52 18.95 31.99
C PRO A 95 -24.20 18.22 31.71
N ILE A 96 -23.15 18.94 31.32
CA ILE A 96 -21.82 18.35 31.09
C ILE A 96 -21.12 17.99 32.41
N ASN A 97 -21.29 18.78 33.48
CA ASN A 97 -20.80 18.43 34.82
C ASN A 97 -21.54 17.21 35.39
N LEU A 98 -22.85 17.12 35.15
CA LEU A 98 -23.64 15.90 35.44
C LEU A 98 -23.11 14.70 34.64
N THR A 99 -22.86 14.87 33.35
CA THR A 99 -22.30 13.82 32.49
C THR A 99 -20.96 13.30 33.01
N GLN A 100 -20.05 14.19 33.42
CA GLN A 100 -18.77 13.84 34.03
C GLN A 100 -18.93 13.11 35.38
N SER A 101 -19.89 13.51 36.23
CA SER A 101 -20.14 12.83 37.51
C SER A 101 -20.78 11.44 37.33
N LEU A 102 -21.46 11.19 36.20
CA LEU A 102 -22.10 9.92 35.86
C LEU A 102 -21.15 8.88 35.25
N PHE A 103 -19.97 9.27 34.77
CA PHE A 103 -19.00 8.34 34.21
C PHE A 103 -17.95 7.87 35.23
N GLU A 104 -17.12 6.90 34.82
CA GLU A 104 -15.96 6.41 35.57
C GLU A 104 -14.72 7.34 35.41
N ARG A 105 -14.73 8.20 34.38
CA ARG A 105 -13.67 9.16 34.06
C ARG A 105 -14.27 10.49 33.61
N THR A 106 -13.56 11.57 33.95
CA THR A 106 -13.83 12.91 33.40
C THR A 106 -13.53 12.95 31.90
N ILE A 107 -14.37 13.66 31.16
CA ILE A 107 -14.19 13.88 29.72
C ILE A 107 -13.66 15.29 29.50
N ASP A 108 -12.59 15.39 28.72
CA ASP A 108 -12.13 16.64 28.12
C ASP A 108 -12.75 16.78 26.72
N GLU A 109 -13.52 17.85 26.52
CA GLU A 109 -14.23 18.15 25.26
C GLU A 109 -13.26 18.48 24.12
N THR A 110 -12.08 19.01 24.42
CA THR A 110 -11.07 19.41 23.42
C THR A 110 -10.54 18.22 22.62
N ILE A 111 -10.59 17.01 23.21
CA ILE A 111 -10.22 15.73 22.58
C ILE A 111 -11.00 15.46 21.28
N PHE A 112 -12.25 15.93 21.18
CA PHE A 112 -13.11 15.71 20.01
C PHE A 112 -13.16 16.91 19.05
N GLU A 113 -12.77 18.10 19.52
CA GLU A 113 -12.89 19.36 18.79
C GLU A 113 -11.97 19.45 17.55
N GLU A 114 -10.83 18.75 17.55
CA GLU A 114 -9.95 18.66 16.38
C GLU A 114 -10.63 17.93 15.22
N TYR A 115 -11.29 16.81 15.52
CA TYR A 115 -11.93 15.94 14.52
C TYR A 115 -13.22 16.53 13.95
N SER A 116 -14.00 17.27 14.75
CA SER A 116 -15.25 17.90 14.28
C SER A 116 -15.02 18.95 13.19
N LYS A 117 -13.84 19.57 13.18
CA LYS A 117 -13.35 20.54 12.19
C LYS A 117 -12.85 19.89 10.88
N MET A 118 -12.70 18.56 10.80
CA MET A 118 -12.20 17.89 9.60
C MET A 118 -13.26 17.78 8.50
N GLU A 119 -12.89 18.12 7.25
CA GLU A 119 -13.76 17.99 6.07
C GLU A 119 -13.86 16.54 5.56
N ILE A 120 -14.79 15.76 6.14
CA ILE A 120 -15.00 14.36 5.77
C ILE A 120 -15.95 14.13 4.57
N TYR A 121 -16.87 15.06 4.25
CA TYR A 121 -17.94 14.82 3.26
C TYR A 121 -17.45 14.42 1.86
N LYS A 122 -16.29 14.94 1.43
CA LYS A 122 -15.67 14.61 0.13
C LYS A 122 -14.61 13.49 0.24
N GLY A 123 -14.43 12.89 1.41
CA GLY A 123 -13.29 12.02 1.78
C GLY A 123 -12.13 12.79 2.45
N LEU A 124 -11.25 12.09 3.17
CA LEU A 124 -10.07 12.68 3.81
C LEU A 124 -9.08 13.21 2.76
N LYS A 125 -8.30 14.26 3.08
CA LYS A 125 -7.39 14.92 2.14
C LYS A 125 -6.36 13.94 1.57
N GLU A 126 -5.72 13.19 2.45
CA GLU A 126 -4.66 12.24 2.15
C GLU A 126 -5.21 11.07 1.32
N GLN A 127 -6.40 10.58 1.69
CA GLN A 127 -7.11 9.55 0.94
C GLN A 127 -7.46 10.00 -0.47
N LYS A 128 -7.91 11.25 -0.67
CA LYS A 128 -8.16 11.83 -2.00
C LYS A 128 -6.88 11.91 -2.82
N GLU A 129 -5.77 12.32 -2.20
CA GLU A 129 -4.48 12.49 -2.86
C GLU A 129 -3.93 11.14 -3.36
N ILE A 130 -3.91 10.13 -2.49
CA ILE A 130 -3.53 8.75 -2.82
C ILE A 130 -4.48 8.15 -3.86
N SER A 131 -5.79 8.36 -3.74
CA SER A 131 -6.78 7.85 -4.71
C SER A 131 -6.68 8.54 -6.07
N LYS A 132 -6.35 9.84 -6.10
CA LYS A 132 -6.07 10.58 -7.34
C LYS A 132 -4.84 10.01 -8.03
N MET A 133 -3.74 9.82 -7.29
CA MET A 133 -2.52 9.24 -7.86
C MET A 133 -2.73 7.79 -8.32
N LEU A 134 -3.43 6.94 -7.54
CA LEU A 134 -3.79 5.59 -7.98
C LEU A 134 -4.66 5.58 -9.25
N ASN A 135 -5.55 6.56 -9.42
CA ASN A 135 -6.36 6.71 -10.63
C ASN A 135 -5.58 7.31 -11.81
N GLU A 136 -4.55 8.11 -11.56
CA GLU A 136 -3.58 8.55 -12.58
C GLU A 136 -2.72 7.35 -13.03
N ALA A 137 -2.24 6.52 -12.08
CA ALA A 137 -1.46 5.31 -12.35
C ALA A 137 -2.26 4.26 -13.14
N LYS A 138 -3.54 4.05 -12.80
CA LYS A 138 -4.43 3.15 -13.55
C LYS A 138 -4.78 3.62 -14.96
N LYS A 139 -4.51 4.88 -15.29
CA LYS A 139 -4.63 5.42 -16.66
C LYS A 139 -3.31 5.36 -17.43
N SER A 140 -2.19 5.10 -16.75
CA SER A 140 -0.94 4.81 -17.42
C SER A 140 -1.10 3.53 -18.25
N GLU A 141 -0.76 3.62 -19.53
CA GLU A 141 -0.90 2.51 -20.47
C GLU A 141 0.29 1.54 -20.40
N THR A 142 1.19 1.70 -19.42
CA THR A 142 2.45 0.96 -19.29
C THR A 142 2.24 -0.54 -18.99
N THR A 143 2.03 -1.31 -20.05
CA THR A 143 1.94 -2.78 -20.03
C THR A 143 3.30 -3.45 -19.81
N ASP A 144 3.28 -4.75 -19.48
CA ASP A 144 4.49 -5.58 -19.46
C ASP A 144 5.11 -5.74 -20.86
N GLU A 145 4.32 -5.57 -21.94
CA GLU A 145 4.81 -5.51 -23.32
C GLU A 145 5.61 -4.22 -23.58
N ILE A 146 5.20 -3.09 -23.00
CA ILE A 146 5.96 -1.83 -23.02
C ILE A 146 7.28 -1.98 -22.26
N ARG A 147 7.27 -2.56 -21.05
CA ARG A 147 8.48 -2.85 -20.26
C ARG A 147 9.45 -3.73 -21.04
N THR A 148 8.94 -4.80 -21.63
CA THR A 148 9.73 -5.75 -22.44
C THR A 148 10.34 -5.05 -23.66
N ALA A 149 9.56 -4.25 -24.40
CA ALA A 149 10.04 -3.53 -25.58
C ALA A 149 11.15 -2.51 -25.25
N ILE A 150 11.04 -1.77 -24.14
CA ILE A 150 12.10 -0.86 -23.68
C ILE A 150 13.35 -1.65 -23.27
N GLY A 151 13.17 -2.73 -22.50
CA GLY A 151 14.28 -3.58 -22.04
C GLY A 151 15.04 -4.26 -23.18
N ASP A 152 14.35 -4.76 -24.20
CA ASP A 152 14.97 -5.35 -25.39
C ASP A 152 15.62 -4.29 -26.29
N GLY A 153 15.04 -3.09 -26.37
CA GLY A 153 15.67 -1.95 -27.05
C GLY A 153 16.99 -1.51 -26.40
N LEU A 154 17.05 -1.49 -25.07
CA LEU A 154 18.28 -1.20 -24.33
C LEU A 154 19.36 -2.26 -24.58
N LYS A 155 19.01 -3.55 -24.55
CA LYS A 155 19.94 -4.64 -24.87
C LYS A 155 20.47 -4.57 -26.30
N ALA A 156 19.62 -4.16 -27.26
CA ALA A 156 20.04 -3.93 -28.63
C ALA A 156 21.12 -2.84 -28.67
N LEU A 157 20.88 -1.68 -28.04
CA LEU A 157 21.84 -0.56 -27.97
C LEU A 157 23.19 -0.97 -27.34
N GLU A 158 23.19 -1.74 -26.25
CA GLU A 158 24.44 -2.25 -25.63
C GLU A 158 25.21 -3.18 -26.59
N GLY A 159 24.50 -4.05 -27.32
CA GLY A 159 25.06 -4.90 -28.39
C GLY A 159 25.71 -4.12 -29.54
N TYR A 160 25.48 -2.80 -29.63
CA TYR A 160 26.06 -1.90 -30.62
C TYR A 160 27.19 -1.01 -30.10
N SER A 161 27.53 -1.06 -28.81
CA SER A 161 28.66 -0.32 -28.22
C SER A 161 29.98 -0.44 -29.02
N ASN A 162 30.29 -1.64 -29.53
CA ASN A 162 31.49 -1.89 -30.35
C ASN A 162 31.42 -1.27 -31.76
N LEU A 163 30.26 -0.84 -32.26
CA LEU A 163 30.14 -0.17 -33.57
C LEU A 163 30.77 1.22 -33.55
N THR A 164 30.74 1.94 -32.42
CA THR A 164 31.40 3.24 -32.28
C THR A 164 32.88 3.14 -32.64
N LEU A 165 33.58 2.14 -32.08
CA LEU A 165 35.01 1.89 -32.35
C LEU A 165 35.27 1.51 -33.82
N LEU A 166 34.37 0.74 -34.44
CA LEU A 166 34.50 0.35 -35.85
C LEU A 166 34.26 1.55 -36.79
N ILE A 167 33.32 2.43 -36.48
CA ILE A 167 33.10 3.68 -37.25
C ILE A 167 34.32 4.61 -37.11
N GLU A 168 34.99 4.62 -35.95
CA GLU A 168 36.25 5.34 -35.73
C GLU A 168 37.46 4.77 -36.49
N GLU A 169 37.40 3.55 -37.05
CA GLU A 169 38.43 3.05 -37.96
C GLU A 169 38.45 3.81 -39.31
N ILE A 170 37.40 4.56 -39.66
CA ILE A 170 37.30 5.31 -40.93
C ILE A 170 38.02 6.66 -40.84
N ASP A 171 39.29 6.70 -41.26
CA ASP A 171 39.98 7.98 -41.49
C ASP A 171 39.49 8.66 -42.77
N SER A 172 38.65 9.69 -42.59
CA SER A 172 38.12 10.51 -43.69
C SER A 172 39.22 11.20 -44.51
N ASN A 173 40.38 11.52 -43.91
CA ASN A 173 41.50 12.13 -44.64
C ASN A 173 42.20 11.08 -45.52
N ALA A 174 42.35 9.84 -45.04
CA ALA A 174 42.87 8.74 -45.85
C ALA A 174 41.95 8.46 -47.06
N VAL A 175 40.63 8.47 -46.86
CA VAL A 175 39.64 8.33 -47.94
C VAL A 175 39.79 9.43 -48.99
N ILE A 176 39.86 10.70 -48.57
CA ILE A 176 40.07 11.84 -49.48
C ILE A 176 41.41 11.71 -50.23
N SER A 177 42.50 11.41 -49.51
CA SER A 177 43.83 11.16 -50.07
C SER A 177 43.80 10.07 -51.13
N ASP A 178 43.12 8.95 -50.88
CA ASP A 178 43.10 7.82 -51.80
C ASP A 178 42.24 8.13 -53.05
N ILE A 179 41.12 8.86 -52.91
CA ILE A 179 40.39 9.41 -54.07
C ILE A 179 41.30 10.36 -54.89
N GLU A 180 42.04 11.26 -54.24
CA GLU A 180 42.95 12.19 -54.92
C GLU A 180 44.10 11.47 -55.63
N LYS A 181 44.68 10.42 -55.05
CA LYS A 181 45.68 9.57 -55.73
C LYS A 181 45.09 8.93 -56.99
N ILE A 182 43.91 8.32 -56.90
CA ILE A 182 43.26 7.67 -58.06
C ILE A 182 42.92 8.72 -59.14
N GLU A 183 42.45 9.91 -58.76
CA GLU A 183 42.16 10.99 -59.71
C GLU A 183 43.44 11.54 -60.36
N ASN A 184 44.54 11.66 -59.61
CA ASN A 184 45.84 12.06 -60.17
C ASN A 184 46.40 11.00 -61.13
N ARG A 185 46.12 9.70 -60.90
CA ARG A 185 46.41 8.61 -61.84
C ARG A 185 45.59 8.71 -63.13
N SER A 186 44.31 9.09 -63.08
CA SER A 186 43.48 9.25 -64.29
C SER A 186 43.91 10.44 -65.16
N LYS A 187 44.33 11.54 -64.51
CA LYS A 187 44.90 12.75 -65.14
C LYS A 187 46.28 12.55 -65.76
N PHE A 188 46.94 11.42 -65.50
CA PHE A 188 48.30 11.15 -65.95
C PHE A 188 48.43 11.14 -67.48
N GLU A 189 49.36 11.94 -68.03
CA GLU A 189 49.68 11.92 -69.46
C GLU A 189 50.61 10.74 -69.80
N LEU A 190 50.15 9.83 -70.67
CA LEU A 190 50.94 8.72 -71.20
C LEU A 190 52.04 9.26 -72.14
N GLY A 191 53.13 9.75 -71.57
CA GLY A 191 54.20 10.43 -72.30
C GLY A 191 54.85 9.53 -73.36
N HIS A 192 54.72 9.92 -74.64
CA HIS A 192 55.33 9.32 -75.84
C HIS A 192 55.38 7.77 -75.91
N VAL A 193 54.43 7.08 -75.27
CA VAL A 193 54.30 5.61 -75.32
C VAL A 193 54.16 5.11 -76.76
N ASN A 194 53.57 5.91 -77.65
CA ASN A 194 53.43 5.56 -79.06
C ASN A 194 54.75 5.66 -79.86
N ASP A 195 55.70 6.52 -79.48
CA ASP A 195 56.89 6.79 -80.31
C ASP A 195 58.02 5.81 -80.04
N LEU A 196 58.26 5.46 -78.77
CA LEU A 196 59.21 4.40 -78.39
C LEU A 196 58.74 2.99 -78.80
N LEU A 197 57.44 2.81 -79.06
CA LEU A 197 56.84 1.52 -79.42
C LEU A 197 56.30 1.53 -80.86
N THR A 198 56.84 2.44 -81.68
CA THR A 198 56.89 2.31 -83.14
C THR A 198 57.43 0.93 -83.52
N SER A 199 56.96 0.38 -84.65
CA SER A 199 57.30 -0.99 -85.07
C SER A 199 58.81 -1.25 -85.09
N SER A 200 59.63 -0.29 -85.54
CA SER A 200 61.08 -0.42 -85.58
C SER A 200 61.73 -0.69 -84.22
N HIS A 201 61.34 0.03 -83.17
CA HIS A 201 61.92 -0.12 -81.83
C HIS A 201 61.41 -1.39 -81.13
N ARG A 202 60.13 -1.71 -81.30
CA ARG A 202 59.51 -2.96 -80.83
C ARG A 202 60.18 -4.19 -81.45
N ASP A 203 60.36 -4.19 -82.77
CA ASP A 203 60.93 -5.32 -83.50
C ASP A 203 62.43 -5.46 -83.18
N HIS A 204 63.14 -4.34 -82.91
CA HIS A 204 64.51 -4.37 -82.42
C HIS A 204 64.62 -4.97 -81.01
N LEU A 205 63.78 -4.52 -80.05
CA LEU A 205 63.74 -5.05 -78.67
C LEU A 205 63.51 -6.57 -78.65
N LEU A 206 62.52 -7.05 -79.40
CA LEU A 206 62.25 -8.48 -79.55
C LEU A 206 63.44 -9.25 -80.14
N SER A 207 64.10 -8.68 -81.15
CA SER A 207 65.32 -9.26 -81.72
C SER A 207 66.43 -9.35 -80.67
N GLU A 208 66.67 -8.31 -79.88
CA GLU A 208 67.72 -8.33 -78.85
C GLU A 208 67.40 -9.28 -77.69
N ILE A 209 66.14 -9.38 -77.24
CA ILE A 209 65.72 -10.39 -76.24
C ILE A 209 66.00 -11.81 -76.75
N GLU A 210 65.58 -12.13 -77.99
CA GLU A 210 65.88 -13.43 -78.61
C GLU A 210 67.39 -13.69 -78.79
N ARG A 211 68.16 -12.64 -79.09
CA ARG A 211 69.62 -12.71 -79.27
C ARG A 211 70.37 -12.85 -77.95
N ILE A 212 69.77 -12.51 -76.82
CA ILE A 212 70.29 -12.77 -75.46
C ILE A 212 69.89 -14.19 -74.99
N GLU A 213 68.66 -14.65 -75.26
CA GLU A 213 68.22 -16.02 -74.90
C GLU A 213 69.10 -17.10 -75.56
N LYS A 214 69.38 -16.96 -76.87
CA LYS A 214 70.07 -17.99 -77.67
C LYS A 214 71.49 -18.33 -77.17
N PRO A 215 72.38 -17.37 -76.85
CA PRO A 215 73.66 -17.66 -76.21
C PRO A 215 73.53 -18.34 -74.85
N ILE A 216 72.61 -17.91 -73.99
CA ILE A 216 72.42 -18.48 -72.64
C ILE A 216 71.95 -19.94 -72.76
N GLU A 217 70.98 -20.22 -73.62
CA GLU A 217 70.49 -21.58 -73.86
C GLU A 217 71.59 -22.49 -74.44
N ARG A 218 72.44 -21.97 -75.33
CA ARG A 218 73.60 -22.70 -75.86
C ARG A 218 74.65 -22.99 -74.79
N LEU A 219 74.98 -22.00 -73.97
CA LEU A 219 75.92 -22.15 -72.85
C LEU A 219 75.43 -23.20 -71.84
N LYS A 220 74.12 -23.22 -71.53
CA LYS A 220 73.51 -24.28 -70.72
C LYS A 220 73.62 -25.66 -71.37
N LYS A 221 73.24 -25.81 -72.64
CA LYS A 221 73.37 -27.08 -73.38
C LYS A 221 74.82 -27.59 -73.45
N ILE A 222 75.81 -26.70 -73.48
CA ILE A 222 77.24 -27.06 -73.41
C ILE A 222 77.64 -27.52 -72.00
N ALA A 223 77.14 -26.86 -70.95
CA ALA A 223 77.41 -27.23 -69.57
C ALA A 223 76.72 -28.57 -69.17
N GLU A 224 75.50 -28.82 -69.65
CA GLU A 224 74.74 -30.05 -69.39
C GLU A 224 75.33 -31.28 -70.10
N LYS A 225 75.92 -31.10 -71.29
CA LYS A 225 76.39 -32.20 -72.14
C LYS A 225 77.82 -32.68 -71.82
N ASN A 226 78.64 -31.85 -71.18
CA ASN A 226 80.08 -32.10 -71.01
C ASN A 226 80.47 -32.32 -69.55
N LYS A 227 81.39 -33.27 -69.30
CA LYS A 227 82.03 -33.46 -67.98
C LYS A 227 83.29 -32.60 -67.79
N GLU A 228 83.93 -32.23 -68.89
CA GLU A 228 85.06 -31.30 -68.96
C GLU A 228 85.01 -30.64 -70.35
N PHE A 229 85.53 -29.42 -70.50
CA PHE A 229 85.55 -28.71 -71.79
C PHE A 229 86.78 -29.09 -72.62
N ASP A 230 86.55 -29.57 -73.84
CA ASP A 230 87.57 -29.68 -74.88
C ASP A 230 87.82 -28.32 -75.57
N GLU A 231 88.77 -28.27 -76.50
CA GLU A 231 89.07 -27.03 -77.26
C GLU A 231 87.85 -26.55 -78.09
N THR A 232 87.04 -27.47 -78.60
CA THR A 232 85.82 -27.17 -79.36
C THR A 232 84.74 -26.53 -78.48
N SER A 233 84.51 -27.08 -77.29
CA SER A 233 83.57 -26.50 -76.31
C SER A 233 84.09 -25.17 -75.80
N SER A 234 85.38 -25.06 -75.48
CA SER A 234 86.01 -23.83 -74.96
C SER A 234 85.93 -22.67 -75.96
N SER A 235 86.25 -22.92 -77.23
CA SER A 235 86.11 -21.92 -78.31
C SER A 235 84.64 -21.54 -78.56
N THR A 236 83.72 -22.50 -78.44
CA THR A 236 82.27 -22.23 -78.52
C THR A 236 81.78 -21.38 -77.35
N ILE A 237 82.20 -21.67 -76.11
CA ILE A 237 81.86 -20.87 -74.92
C ILE A 237 82.36 -19.43 -75.08
N LYS A 238 83.63 -19.24 -75.48
CA LYS A 238 84.19 -17.92 -75.78
C LYS A 238 83.34 -17.15 -76.81
N ARG A 239 82.89 -17.83 -77.87
CA ARG A 239 82.04 -17.22 -78.90
C ARG A 239 80.67 -16.83 -78.37
N GLU A 240 79.95 -17.71 -77.68
CA GLU A 240 78.60 -17.40 -77.19
C GLU A 240 78.62 -16.36 -76.05
N LEU A 241 79.65 -16.35 -75.19
CA LEU A 241 79.86 -15.26 -74.23
C LEU A 241 80.17 -13.93 -74.94
N GLY A 242 80.96 -13.94 -76.01
CA GLY A 242 81.27 -12.75 -76.80
C GLY A 242 80.05 -12.23 -77.57
N HIS A 243 79.17 -13.13 -78.05
CA HIS A 243 77.86 -12.76 -78.56
C HIS A 243 77.02 -12.08 -77.46
N LEU A 244 76.95 -12.68 -76.25
CA LEU A 244 76.18 -12.12 -75.15
C LEU A 244 76.66 -10.71 -74.75
N ASP A 245 77.96 -10.50 -74.60
CA ASP A 245 78.57 -9.19 -74.33
C ASP A 245 78.22 -8.14 -75.40
N TYR A 246 78.32 -8.53 -76.68
CA TYR A 246 77.95 -7.66 -77.79
C TYR A 246 76.46 -7.29 -77.78
N MET A 247 75.57 -8.27 -77.60
CA MET A 247 74.11 -8.04 -77.62
C MET A 247 73.65 -7.21 -76.43
N LEU A 248 74.22 -7.41 -75.23
CA LEU A 248 73.94 -6.56 -74.08
C LEU A 248 74.36 -5.11 -74.35
N LYS A 249 75.60 -4.88 -74.81
CA LYS A 249 76.10 -3.53 -75.14
C LYS A 249 75.32 -2.85 -76.27
N HIS A 250 74.88 -3.60 -77.28
CA HIS A 250 74.07 -3.08 -78.38
C HIS A 250 72.61 -2.81 -77.95
N GLY A 251 72.08 -3.62 -77.02
CA GLY A 251 70.75 -3.44 -76.45
C GLY A 251 70.63 -2.31 -75.43
N MET A 252 71.73 -1.94 -74.74
CA MET A 252 71.73 -0.94 -73.65
C MET A 252 70.96 0.34 -73.99
N TYR A 253 71.13 0.93 -75.18
CA TYR A 253 70.41 2.14 -75.57
C TYR A 253 68.88 1.96 -75.55
N VAL A 254 68.39 0.83 -76.10
CA VAL A 254 66.96 0.50 -76.14
C VAL A 254 66.45 0.16 -74.74
N PHE A 255 67.25 -0.53 -73.93
CA PHE A 255 66.89 -0.89 -72.55
C PHE A 255 66.80 0.36 -71.65
N ASP A 256 67.75 1.28 -71.73
CA ASP A 256 67.74 2.53 -70.96
C ASP A 256 66.60 3.47 -71.38
N ASP A 257 66.32 3.60 -72.68
CA ASP A 257 65.22 4.44 -73.17
C ASP A 257 63.85 3.85 -72.77
N MET A 258 63.70 2.52 -72.82
CA MET A 258 62.52 1.81 -72.30
C MET A 258 62.38 1.98 -70.79
N LYS A 259 63.47 1.87 -70.02
CA LYS A 259 63.50 2.10 -68.56
C LYS A 259 63.13 3.53 -68.19
N ASN A 260 63.61 4.51 -68.96
CA ASN A 260 63.20 5.90 -68.79
C ASN A 260 61.74 6.14 -69.16
N THR A 261 61.23 5.51 -70.22
CA THR A 261 59.83 5.65 -70.65
C THR A 261 58.86 4.99 -69.69
N ILE A 262 59.16 3.80 -69.18
CA ILE A 262 58.29 3.13 -68.20
C ILE A 262 58.39 3.81 -66.82
N LYS A 263 59.57 4.30 -66.41
CA LYS A 263 59.70 5.19 -65.24
C LYS A 263 58.90 6.48 -65.39
N LYS A 264 58.88 7.09 -66.59
CA LYS A 264 58.02 8.23 -66.94
C LYS A 264 56.53 7.90 -66.99
N ASN A 265 56.14 6.62 -67.01
CA ASN A 265 54.74 6.18 -66.88
C ASN A 265 54.44 5.60 -65.48
N GLY A 266 55.44 5.55 -64.59
CA GLY A 266 55.37 4.92 -63.26
C GLY A 266 54.21 5.40 -62.39
N GLY A 267 53.79 6.66 -62.56
CA GLY A 267 52.70 7.27 -61.80
C GLY A 267 51.31 6.67 -62.05
N ILE A 268 51.11 5.84 -63.08
CA ILE A 268 49.84 5.11 -63.26
C ILE A 268 49.75 3.88 -62.34
N PHE A 269 50.88 3.31 -61.92
CA PHE A 269 50.96 1.97 -61.32
C PHE A 269 51.08 1.98 -59.78
N GLU A 270 50.48 2.96 -59.12
CA GLU A 270 50.39 2.97 -57.65
C GLU A 270 49.43 1.88 -57.17
N LEU A 271 49.93 0.96 -56.33
CA LEU A 271 49.26 -0.31 -56.00
C LEU A 271 48.40 -0.27 -54.72
N ASN A 272 48.43 0.81 -53.94
CA ASN A 272 47.83 0.86 -52.61
C ASN A 272 46.87 2.04 -52.47
N THR A 273 45.73 1.96 -53.16
CA THR A 273 44.69 3.02 -53.18
C THR A 273 43.28 2.48 -52.88
N THR A 274 43.17 1.27 -52.32
CA THR A 274 41.87 0.61 -52.04
C THR A 274 41.57 0.43 -50.55
N SER A 275 42.61 0.46 -49.69
CA SER A 275 42.50 0.11 -48.26
C SER A 275 41.49 0.95 -47.47
N SER A 276 41.32 2.24 -47.79
CA SER A 276 40.33 3.08 -47.12
C SER A 276 38.89 2.68 -47.46
N PHE A 277 38.63 2.24 -48.69
CA PHE A 277 37.31 1.79 -49.12
C PHE A 277 36.98 0.39 -48.60
N ASP A 278 37.99 -0.48 -48.46
CA ASP A 278 37.83 -1.78 -47.80
C ASP A 278 37.44 -1.62 -46.32
N THR A 279 38.02 -0.65 -45.61
CA THR A 279 37.59 -0.29 -44.24
C THR A 279 36.15 0.21 -44.22
N ILE A 280 35.77 1.15 -45.10
CA ILE A 280 34.36 1.62 -45.20
C ILE A 280 33.43 0.43 -45.46
N LYS A 281 33.79 -0.48 -46.37
CA LYS A 281 32.98 -1.66 -46.70
C LYS A 281 32.79 -2.58 -45.51
N LYS A 282 33.87 -2.92 -44.79
CA LYS A 282 33.82 -3.71 -43.54
C LYS A 282 32.87 -3.09 -42.51
N VAL A 283 32.95 -1.77 -42.30
CA VAL A 283 32.07 -1.07 -41.35
C VAL A 283 30.62 -1.07 -41.84
N LEU A 284 30.37 -0.86 -43.14
CA LEU A 284 29.04 -0.94 -43.74
C LEU A 284 28.41 -2.34 -43.61
N ASP A 285 29.18 -3.41 -43.80
CA ASP A 285 28.72 -4.80 -43.61
C ASP A 285 28.24 -5.03 -42.17
N GLU A 286 29.06 -4.65 -41.19
CA GLU A 286 28.75 -4.83 -39.77
C GLU A 286 27.56 -3.96 -39.32
N VAL A 287 27.50 -2.70 -39.77
CA VAL A 287 26.39 -1.78 -39.45
C VAL A 287 25.09 -2.23 -40.12
N LEU A 288 25.09 -2.61 -41.40
CA LEU A 288 23.88 -3.09 -42.08
C LEU A 288 23.32 -4.38 -41.48
N GLY A 289 24.20 -5.31 -41.08
CA GLY A 289 23.79 -6.54 -40.38
C GLY A 289 23.08 -6.27 -39.04
N LYS A 290 23.25 -5.07 -38.47
CA LYS A 290 22.72 -4.65 -37.18
C LYS A 290 21.65 -3.55 -37.27
N LEU A 291 21.56 -2.85 -38.40
CA LEU A 291 20.61 -1.75 -38.63
C LEU A 291 19.14 -2.18 -38.54
N ALA A 292 18.84 -3.44 -38.90
CA ALA A 292 17.49 -4.01 -38.79
C ALA A 292 17.00 -4.10 -37.34
N GLU A 293 17.91 -4.26 -36.38
CA GLU A 293 17.63 -4.27 -34.96
C GLU A 293 17.54 -2.84 -34.39
N VAL A 294 18.40 -1.91 -34.86
CA VAL A 294 18.28 -0.47 -34.54
C VAL A 294 16.91 0.08 -34.96
N LYS A 295 16.35 -0.40 -36.08
CA LYS A 295 14.97 -0.07 -36.49
C LYS A 295 13.88 -0.60 -35.56
N LYS A 296 14.15 -1.58 -34.68
CA LYS A 296 13.19 -1.97 -33.62
C LYS A 296 13.07 -0.93 -32.51
N LEU A 297 13.98 0.03 -32.45
CA LEU A 297 13.89 1.19 -31.54
C LEU A 297 12.92 2.26 -32.08
N GLU A 298 12.57 2.21 -33.38
CA GLU A 298 11.55 3.07 -33.98
C GLU A 298 10.19 2.79 -33.30
N GLY A 299 9.60 3.83 -32.70
CA GLY A 299 8.38 3.70 -31.89
C GLY A 299 8.60 3.33 -30.41
N LEU A 300 9.84 3.23 -29.92
CA LEU A 300 10.07 3.18 -28.46
C LEU A 300 9.83 4.52 -27.76
N ILE A 301 9.91 5.65 -28.47
CA ILE A 301 9.73 7.00 -27.90
C ILE A 301 8.39 7.13 -27.16
N GLU A 302 7.29 6.71 -27.77
CA GLU A 302 5.95 6.73 -27.15
C GLU A 302 5.87 5.83 -25.90
N LYS A 303 6.54 4.67 -25.94
CA LYS A 303 6.60 3.71 -24.83
C LYS A 303 7.40 4.26 -23.65
N VAL A 304 8.52 4.94 -23.93
CA VAL A 304 9.37 5.61 -22.94
C VAL A 304 8.61 6.76 -22.27
N ASN A 305 7.81 7.53 -23.02
CA ASN A 305 6.95 8.59 -22.46
C ASN A 305 5.92 8.07 -21.44
N SER A 306 5.34 6.89 -21.67
CA SER A 306 4.44 6.23 -20.70
C SER A 306 5.19 5.87 -19.40
N MET A 307 6.40 5.32 -19.53
CA MET A 307 7.24 4.95 -18.38
C MET A 307 7.71 6.17 -17.58
N GLU A 308 8.14 7.24 -18.23
CA GLU A 308 8.49 8.51 -17.59
C GLU A 308 7.30 9.11 -16.83
N SER A 309 6.09 9.02 -17.40
CA SER A 309 4.86 9.45 -16.75
C SER A 309 4.56 8.67 -15.46
N ASP A 310 4.84 7.36 -15.43
CA ASP A 310 4.79 6.55 -14.21
C ASP A 310 5.85 6.98 -13.19
N MET A 311 7.08 7.26 -13.63
CA MET A 311 8.15 7.70 -12.74
C MET A 311 7.82 9.04 -12.08
N ILE A 312 7.33 10.04 -12.83
CA ILE A 312 6.86 11.32 -12.29
C ILE A 312 5.78 11.12 -11.23
N LEU A 313 4.88 10.15 -11.44
CA LEU A 313 3.80 9.86 -10.50
C LEU A 313 4.30 9.15 -9.23
N LEU A 314 5.33 8.31 -9.33
CA LEU A 314 6.02 7.71 -8.20
C LEU A 314 6.81 8.73 -7.37
N GLU A 315 7.53 9.64 -8.01
CA GLU A 315 8.21 10.74 -7.33
C GLU A 315 7.22 11.63 -6.59
N LYS A 316 6.13 11.99 -7.25
CA LYS A 316 5.00 12.71 -6.63
C LYS A 316 4.40 11.95 -5.44
N LEU A 317 4.33 10.61 -5.47
CA LEU A 317 3.88 9.81 -4.32
C LEU A 317 4.91 9.83 -3.17
N ARG A 318 6.19 9.60 -3.48
CA ARG A 318 7.32 9.66 -2.53
C ARG A 318 7.39 11.01 -1.83
N ASP A 319 7.24 12.08 -2.60
CA ASP A 319 7.37 13.46 -2.13
C ASP A 319 6.04 13.97 -1.53
N SER A 320 4.92 13.27 -1.74
CA SER A 320 3.66 13.55 -1.08
C SER A 320 3.73 13.18 0.39
N LYS A 321 3.26 14.08 1.26
CA LYS A 321 3.03 13.77 2.68
C LYS A 321 1.73 12.98 2.90
N ALA A 322 1.15 12.38 1.87
CA ALA A 322 -0.17 11.74 1.95
C ALA A 322 -0.10 10.40 2.70
N VAL A 323 0.87 9.53 2.40
CA VAL A 323 1.05 8.25 3.11
C VAL A 323 1.46 8.48 4.56
N ASP A 324 2.39 9.39 4.80
CA ASP A 324 2.79 9.79 6.16
C ASP A 324 1.64 10.46 6.92
N GLY A 325 0.83 11.29 6.26
CA GLY A 325 -0.37 11.88 6.83
C GLY A 325 -1.42 10.84 7.23
N VAL A 326 -1.60 9.77 6.44
CA VAL A 326 -2.42 8.60 6.82
C VAL A 326 -1.86 7.92 8.07
N ARG A 327 -0.53 7.72 8.16
CA ARG A 327 0.12 7.16 9.36
C ARG A 327 -0.08 8.05 10.58
N THR A 328 0.15 9.35 10.45
CA THR A 328 -0.04 10.34 11.54
C THR A 328 -1.49 10.40 12.00
N LEU A 329 -2.46 10.35 11.08
CA LEU A 329 -3.88 10.35 11.44
C LEU A 329 -4.28 9.05 12.17
N GLU A 330 -3.81 7.87 11.76
CA GLU A 330 -4.04 6.62 12.51
C GLU A 330 -3.47 6.70 13.93
N GLN A 331 -2.25 7.22 14.08
CA GLN A 331 -1.59 7.37 15.37
C GLN A 331 -2.34 8.35 16.28
N ASN A 332 -2.78 9.50 15.76
CA ASN A 332 -3.57 10.47 16.49
C ASN A 332 -4.91 9.88 16.93
N LEU A 333 -5.68 9.31 15.99
CA LEU A 333 -6.98 8.68 16.29
C LEU A 333 -6.86 7.60 17.37
N LYS A 334 -5.79 6.79 17.30
CA LYS A 334 -5.50 5.73 18.27
C LYS A 334 -5.11 6.28 19.64
N ALA A 335 -4.27 7.32 19.70
CA ALA A 335 -3.93 8.00 20.94
C ALA A 335 -5.18 8.62 21.60
N THR A 336 -6.02 9.29 20.81
CA THR A 336 -7.32 9.83 21.23
C THR A 336 -8.27 8.72 21.71
N THR A 337 -8.29 7.56 21.04
CA THR A 337 -9.09 6.39 21.46
C THR A 337 -8.74 5.94 22.89
N VAL A 338 -7.45 5.91 23.23
CA VAL A 338 -6.98 5.50 24.59
C VAL A 338 -7.48 6.45 25.69
N LEU A 339 -7.71 7.73 25.37
CA LEU A 339 -8.25 8.70 26.34
C LEU A 339 -9.74 8.45 26.65
N ILE A 340 -10.50 7.98 25.66
CA ILE A 340 -11.94 7.70 25.76
C ILE A 340 -12.25 6.25 26.14
N GLU A 341 -11.25 5.37 26.17
CA GLU A 341 -11.36 4.07 26.81
C GLU A 341 -11.91 4.22 28.23
N ARG A 342 -13.00 3.49 28.53
CA ARG A 342 -13.73 3.49 29.80
C ARG A 342 -14.58 4.74 30.08
N ILE A 343 -14.96 5.52 29.06
CA ILE A 343 -16.12 6.41 29.17
C ILE A 343 -17.40 5.56 29.22
N ARG A 344 -17.72 5.08 30.43
CA ARG A 344 -18.82 4.16 30.72
C ARG A 344 -19.66 4.70 31.86
N MET A 345 -20.97 4.57 31.71
CA MET A 345 -21.94 4.80 32.77
C MET A 345 -22.16 3.49 33.55
N PRO A 346 -21.84 3.43 34.86
CA PRO A 346 -22.17 2.29 35.70
C PRO A 346 -23.68 2.07 35.76
N LYS A 347 -24.10 0.81 35.86
CA LYS A 347 -25.53 0.42 35.88
C LYS A 347 -26.23 1.00 37.11
N GLU A 348 -25.53 1.05 38.23
CA GLU A 348 -25.97 1.56 39.53
C GLU A 348 -26.27 3.07 39.45
N LYS A 349 -25.39 3.84 38.77
CA LYS A 349 -25.63 5.27 38.52
C LYS A 349 -26.81 5.46 37.59
N TYR A 350 -26.94 4.67 36.52
CA TYR A 350 -28.10 4.76 35.62
C TYR A 350 -29.43 4.46 36.32
N GLU A 351 -29.51 3.36 37.06
CA GLU A 351 -30.73 2.94 37.79
C GLU A 351 -31.13 3.94 38.89
N LYS A 352 -30.15 4.62 39.51
CA LYS A 352 -30.40 5.69 40.47
C LYS A 352 -31.15 6.87 39.85
N TYR A 353 -30.63 7.41 38.73
CA TYR A 353 -31.16 8.64 38.15
C TYR A 353 -32.31 8.41 37.15
N GLN A 354 -32.48 7.21 36.58
CA GLN A 354 -33.60 6.90 35.67
C GLN A 354 -34.99 7.12 36.33
N LYS A 355 -35.09 7.01 37.66
CA LYS A 355 -36.32 7.27 38.44
C LYS A 355 -36.75 8.75 38.45
N ILE A 356 -36.01 9.65 37.79
CA ILE A 356 -36.24 11.09 37.77
C ILE A 356 -36.76 11.48 36.38
N ASP A 357 -38.08 11.60 36.25
CA ASP A 357 -38.75 11.81 34.96
C ASP A 357 -38.27 13.07 34.23
N SER A 358 -38.04 14.16 34.97
CA SER A 358 -37.60 15.46 34.46
C SER A 358 -36.28 15.39 33.68
N ILE A 359 -35.29 14.63 34.18
CA ILE A 359 -33.96 14.47 33.58
C ILE A 359 -33.82 13.16 32.76
N SER A 360 -34.89 12.37 32.66
CA SER A 360 -34.89 11.10 31.89
C SER A 360 -34.45 11.31 30.44
N SER A 361 -34.80 12.45 29.83
CA SER A 361 -34.39 12.82 28.47
C SER A 361 -32.86 13.01 28.35
N ILE A 362 -32.23 13.80 29.21
CA ILE A 362 -30.78 14.02 29.18
C ILE A 362 -29.99 12.77 29.58
N LEU A 363 -30.49 11.97 30.52
CA LEU A 363 -29.91 10.67 30.87
C LEU A 363 -29.88 9.71 29.68
N GLN A 364 -30.94 9.68 28.86
CA GLN A 364 -30.94 8.89 27.63
C GLN A 364 -29.87 9.38 26.63
N GLN A 365 -29.65 10.69 26.49
CA GLN A 365 -28.57 11.22 25.66
C GLN A 365 -27.19 10.80 26.18
N ILE A 366 -26.97 10.88 27.49
CA ILE A 366 -25.72 10.48 28.17
C ILE A 366 -25.43 8.97 27.98
N VAL A 367 -26.46 8.13 28.12
CA VAL A 367 -26.37 6.68 27.86
C VAL A 367 -26.07 6.40 26.39
N MET A 368 -26.71 7.12 25.47
CA MET A 368 -26.44 6.96 24.03
C MET A 368 -25.02 7.39 23.68
N PHE A 369 -24.54 8.51 24.23
CA PHE A 369 -23.15 8.95 24.09
C PHE A 369 -22.15 7.89 24.61
N SER A 370 -22.37 7.34 25.80
CA SER A 370 -21.50 6.28 26.35
C SER A 370 -21.52 4.99 25.50
N LYS A 371 -22.68 4.63 24.91
CA LYS A 371 -22.75 3.53 23.93
C LYS A 371 -21.96 3.84 22.65
N SER A 372 -22.04 5.07 22.15
CA SER A 372 -21.25 5.52 20.98
C SER A 372 -19.75 5.47 21.26
N MET A 373 -19.29 5.86 22.46
CA MET A 373 -17.86 5.72 22.85
C MET A 373 -17.36 4.28 22.73
N LYS A 374 -18.18 3.29 23.14
CA LYS A 374 -17.84 1.86 22.97
C LYS A 374 -17.80 1.42 21.50
N ILE A 375 -18.69 1.96 20.66
CA ILE A 375 -18.68 1.67 19.22
C ILE A 375 -17.41 2.26 18.58
N LEU A 376 -17.08 3.49 18.92
CA LEU A 376 -15.90 4.22 18.46
C LEU A 376 -14.60 3.52 18.90
N GLU A 377 -14.51 3.06 20.17
CA GLU A 377 -13.44 2.19 20.71
C GLU A 377 -13.22 0.97 19.79
N MET A 378 -14.26 0.15 19.57
CA MET A 378 -14.17 -1.05 18.73
C MET A 378 -13.84 -0.75 17.26
N ARG A 379 -14.39 0.33 16.70
CA ARG A 379 -14.18 0.73 15.30
C ARG A 379 -12.76 1.24 15.08
N SER A 380 -12.18 1.94 16.03
CA SER A 380 -10.80 2.47 15.94
C SER A 380 -9.77 1.35 15.96
N PHE A 381 -9.93 0.35 16.85
CA PHE A 381 -9.06 -0.83 16.82
C PHE A 381 -9.17 -1.59 15.49
N LYS A 382 -10.39 -1.81 15.00
CA LYS A 382 -10.60 -2.47 13.71
C LYS A 382 -10.00 -1.67 12.55
N MET A 383 -10.14 -0.34 12.54
CA MET A 383 -9.56 0.55 11.54
C MET A 383 -8.04 0.43 11.50
N SER A 384 -7.38 0.43 12.67
CA SER A 384 -5.92 0.21 12.79
C SER A 384 -5.51 -1.14 12.20
N ASP A 385 -6.24 -2.22 12.53
CA ASP A 385 -5.98 -3.56 11.99
C ASP A 385 -6.21 -3.66 10.47
N ASP A 386 -7.28 -3.06 9.94
CA ASP A 386 -7.59 -3.02 8.51
C ASP A 386 -6.59 -2.15 7.72
N LEU A 387 -6.00 -1.11 8.34
CA LEU A 387 -5.04 -0.20 7.70
C LEU A 387 -3.59 -0.73 7.72
N LYS A 388 -3.21 -1.58 8.69
CA LYS A 388 -1.86 -2.17 8.79
C LYS A 388 -1.28 -2.70 7.47
N PRO A 389 -2.02 -3.47 6.63
CA PRO A 389 -1.49 -3.94 5.35
C PRO A 389 -1.15 -2.81 4.37
N PHE A 390 -1.90 -1.70 4.40
CA PHE A 390 -1.62 -0.53 3.56
C PHE A 390 -0.37 0.21 4.06
N LEU A 391 -0.24 0.47 5.36
CA LEU A 391 0.95 1.13 5.90
C LEU A 391 2.21 0.28 5.70
N LYS A 392 2.11 -1.03 5.94
CA LYS A 392 3.22 -1.97 5.73
C LYS A 392 3.67 -2.01 4.27
N HIS A 393 2.75 -1.98 3.31
CA HIS A 393 3.07 -1.93 1.87
C HIS A 393 4.07 -0.81 1.56
N PHE A 394 3.83 0.40 2.06
CA PHE A 394 4.71 1.56 1.85
C PHE A 394 5.92 1.65 2.79
N GLU A 395 6.01 0.77 3.80
CA GLU A 395 7.20 0.64 4.66
C GLU A 395 8.19 -0.38 4.09
N ASP A 396 7.68 -1.51 3.59
CA ASP A 396 8.44 -2.55 2.90
C ASP A 396 8.88 -2.05 1.51
N PHE A 397 7.98 -1.39 0.76
CA PHE A 397 8.26 -0.87 -0.58
C PHE A 397 8.71 0.61 -0.55
N LYS A 398 10.03 0.82 -0.44
CA LYS A 398 10.62 2.16 -0.51
C LYS A 398 10.94 2.56 -1.95
N ILE A 399 10.20 3.56 -2.45
CA ILE A 399 10.54 4.26 -3.69
C ILE A 399 11.95 4.87 -3.53
N PRO A 400 12.88 4.69 -4.48
CA PRO A 400 14.24 5.20 -4.36
C PRO A 400 14.31 6.72 -4.20
N ASP A 401 15.22 7.18 -3.35
CA ASP A 401 15.51 8.59 -3.07
C ASP A 401 16.44 9.23 -4.13
N ARG A 402 16.25 8.84 -5.39
CA ARG A 402 16.96 9.35 -6.58
C ARG A 402 15.95 9.81 -7.63
N ASP A 403 16.41 10.63 -8.57
CA ASP A 403 15.64 10.95 -9.77
C ASP A 403 15.34 9.67 -10.55
N LEU A 404 14.06 9.40 -10.76
CA LEU A 404 13.54 8.22 -11.47
C LEU A 404 13.30 8.52 -12.96
N THR A 405 13.21 9.79 -13.34
CA THR A 405 12.84 10.27 -14.68
C THR A 405 14.03 10.46 -15.61
N THR A 406 15.16 10.96 -15.08
CA THR A 406 16.41 11.20 -15.83
C THR A 406 16.82 10.04 -16.76
N PRO A 407 16.74 8.76 -16.35
CA PRO A 407 17.05 7.64 -17.22
C PRO A 407 16.18 7.56 -18.48
N PHE A 408 14.87 7.78 -18.33
CA PHE A 408 13.89 7.66 -19.42
C PHE A 408 13.88 8.91 -20.31
N ASP A 409 13.96 10.11 -19.73
CA ASP A 409 14.11 11.35 -20.51
C ASP A 409 15.44 11.37 -21.30
N GLY A 410 16.53 10.89 -20.70
CA GLY A 410 17.81 10.71 -21.39
C GLY A 410 17.69 9.77 -22.59
N LEU A 411 17.06 8.61 -22.41
CA LEU A 411 16.82 7.64 -23.49
C LEU A 411 15.92 8.23 -24.59
N ARG A 412 14.83 8.92 -24.23
CA ARG A 412 13.96 9.64 -25.17
C ARG A 412 14.77 10.61 -26.02
N ARG A 413 15.56 11.49 -25.40
CA ARG A 413 16.34 12.51 -26.11
C ARG A 413 17.36 11.89 -27.09
N CYS A 414 17.96 10.75 -26.76
CA CYS A 414 18.82 10.03 -27.69
C CYS A 414 18.05 9.42 -28.88
N LEU A 415 16.86 8.87 -28.65
CA LEU A 415 16.01 8.30 -29.71
C LEU A 415 15.40 9.37 -30.62
N GLU A 416 14.96 10.51 -30.07
CA GLU A 416 14.40 11.64 -30.83
C GLU A 416 15.44 12.34 -31.73
N ALA A 417 16.72 12.32 -31.31
CA ALA A 417 17.81 12.88 -32.09
C ALA A 417 18.26 12.00 -33.28
N PHE A 418 17.79 10.75 -33.36
CA PHE A 418 18.22 9.79 -34.37
C PHE A 418 17.22 9.64 -35.53
N ASP A 419 17.72 9.69 -36.76
CA ASP A 419 16.91 9.43 -37.96
C ASP A 419 16.81 7.93 -38.27
N PHE A 420 15.70 7.30 -37.86
CA PHE A 420 15.40 5.90 -38.18
C PHE A 420 15.28 5.59 -39.68
N LYS A 421 15.21 6.61 -40.55
CA LYS A 421 15.21 6.46 -42.01
C LYS A 421 16.60 6.27 -42.60
N VAL A 422 17.66 6.22 -41.79
CA VAL A 422 19.00 5.83 -42.26
C VAL A 422 18.91 4.51 -43.03
N ASP A 423 19.38 4.56 -44.26
CA ASP A 423 19.62 3.45 -45.17
C ASP A 423 20.90 3.77 -45.94
N VAL A 424 21.83 2.82 -45.97
CA VAL A 424 23.13 2.90 -46.66
C VAL A 424 23.26 1.84 -47.75
N SER A 425 22.20 1.05 -48.02
CA SER A 425 22.21 -0.04 -48.98
C SER A 425 22.54 0.44 -50.40
N THR A 426 21.93 1.55 -50.83
CA THR A 426 22.12 2.12 -52.16
C THR A 426 23.53 2.67 -52.36
N GLU A 427 24.07 3.42 -51.38
CA GLU A 427 25.45 3.91 -51.46
C GLU A 427 26.46 2.77 -51.35
N LYS A 428 26.21 1.76 -50.51
CA LYS A 428 27.06 0.56 -50.42
C LYS A 428 27.18 -0.15 -51.77
N SER A 429 26.09 -0.49 -52.44
CA SER A 429 26.16 -1.23 -53.71
C SER A 429 26.88 -0.44 -54.82
N ARG A 430 26.87 0.89 -54.75
CA ARG A 430 27.65 1.74 -55.66
C ARG A 430 29.12 1.79 -55.28
N LEU A 431 29.43 1.93 -53.99
CA LEU A 431 30.81 1.83 -53.50
C LEU A 431 31.43 0.47 -53.83
N GLU A 432 30.68 -0.63 -53.70
CA GLU A 432 31.13 -1.97 -54.07
C GLU A 432 31.46 -2.10 -55.57
N ALA A 433 30.65 -1.51 -56.46
CA ALA A 433 30.94 -1.47 -57.88
C ALA A 433 32.20 -0.63 -58.20
N VAL A 434 32.45 0.46 -57.46
CA VAL A 434 33.69 1.23 -57.57
C VAL A 434 34.89 0.44 -57.03
N ILE A 435 34.76 -0.25 -55.89
CA ILE A 435 35.80 -1.13 -55.35
C ILE A 435 36.14 -2.24 -56.36
N GLU A 436 35.17 -2.88 -56.99
CA GLU A 436 35.41 -3.91 -58.02
C GLU A 436 36.19 -3.36 -59.21
N LEU A 437 35.83 -2.17 -59.70
CA LEU A 437 36.55 -1.46 -60.78
C LEU A 437 38.00 -1.14 -60.35
N LEU A 438 38.21 -0.65 -59.14
CA LEU A 438 39.54 -0.36 -58.59
C LEU A 438 40.37 -1.62 -58.36
N SER A 439 39.78 -2.73 -57.91
CA SER A 439 40.44 -4.03 -57.77
C SER A 439 40.90 -4.57 -59.12
N LYS A 440 40.10 -4.39 -60.18
CA LYS A 440 40.50 -4.74 -61.56
C LYS A 440 41.71 -3.91 -62.01
N ILE A 441 41.69 -2.60 -61.78
CA ILE A 441 42.84 -1.70 -62.06
C ILE A 441 44.08 -2.11 -61.24
N GLN A 442 43.90 -2.49 -59.97
CA GLN A 442 44.99 -2.93 -59.10
C GLN A 442 45.61 -4.25 -59.58
N SER A 443 44.79 -5.23 -59.98
CA SER A 443 45.27 -6.51 -60.56
C SER A 443 46.08 -6.28 -61.84
N MET A 444 45.58 -5.43 -62.74
CA MET A 444 46.30 -5.06 -63.97
C MET A 444 47.61 -4.31 -63.69
N GLY A 445 47.62 -3.44 -62.67
CA GLY A 445 48.83 -2.75 -62.21
C GLY A 445 49.87 -3.70 -61.61
N GLN A 446 49.42 -4.72 -60.88
CA GLN A 446 50.29 -5.75 -60.31
C GLN A 446 50.92 -6.64 -61.39
N GLU A 447 50.12 -7.17 -62.32
CA GLU A 447 50.64 -7.93 -63.48
C GLU A 447 51.64 -7.12 -64.31
N TYR A 448 51.31 -5.85 -64.58
CA TYR A 448 52.20 -4.92 -65.28
C TYR A 448 53.54 -4.79 -64.54
N LYS A 449 53.50 -4.57 -63.21
CA LYS A 449 54.70 -4.41 -62.39
C LYS A 449 55.54 -5.67 -62.32
N GLU A 450 54.94 -6.85 -62.15
CA GLU A 450 55.67 -8.12 -62.11
C GLU A 450 56.36 -8.41 -63.47
N SER A 451 55.64 -8.16 -64.57
CA SER A 451 56.19 -8.26 -65.93
C SER A 451 57.34 -7.26 -66.15
N TRP A 452 57.19 -6.04 -65.62
CA TRP A 452 58.20 -4.97 -65.67
C TRP A 452 59.45 -5.30 -64.85
N ASP A 453 59.32 -5.69 -63.58
CA ASP A 453 60.45 -6.02 -62.71
C ASP A 453 61.26 -7.19 -63.29
N ALA A 454 60.59 -8.16 -63.94
CA ALA A 454 61.24 -9.23 -64.70
C ALA A 454 62.00 -8.71 -65.94
N LEU A 455 61.44 -7.75 -66.68
CA LEU A 455 62.10 -7.15 -67.85
C LEU A 455 63.28 -6.26 -67.46
N VAL A 456 63.20 -5.45 -66.40
CA VAL A 456 64.33 -4.67 -65.86
C VAL A 456 65.47 -5.60 -65.49
N LYS A 457 65.16 -6.66 -64.74
CA LYS A 457 66.17 -7.65 -64.35
C LYS A 457 66.82 -8.33 -65.56
N PHE A 458 66.04 -8.66 -66.59
CA PHE A 458 66.56 -9.25 -67.82
C PHE A 458 67.43 -8.29 -68.65
N THR A 459 67.25 -6.99 -68.51
CA THR A 459 67.92 -5.98 -69.35
C THR A 459 69.07 -5.26 -68.64
N ASP A 460 69.30 -5.53 -67.35
CA ASP A 460 70.39 -4.95 -66.58
C ASP A 460 71.73 -5.66 -66.85
N PRO A 461 72.76 -4.98 -67.39
CA PRO A 461 74.06 -5.59 -67.65
C PRO A 461 74.75 -6.14 -66.39
N GLU A 462 74.45 -5.64 -65.19
CA GLU A 462 75.05 -6.12 -63.95
C GLU A 462 74.60 -7.54 -63.58
N GLU A 463 73.39 -7.97 -63.96
CA GLU A 463 72.92 -9.36 -63.76
C GLU A 463 73.77 -10.37 -64.57
N TYR A 464 74.37 -9.93 -65.67
CA TYR A 464 75.23 -10.75 -66.54
C TYR A 464 76.72 -10.70 -66.18
N LYS A 465 77.12 -9.80 -65.29
CA LYS A 465 78.53 -9.48 -64.97
C LYS A 465 79.38 -10.69 -64.63
N ASP A 466 78.87 -11.58 -63.77
CA ASP A 466 79.59 -12.81 -63.39
C ASP A 466 79.84 -13.72 -64.61
N LEU A 467 78.84 -13.86 -65.48
CA LEU A 467 78.92 -14.69 -66.69
C LEU A 467 79.85 -14.07 -67.73
N LEU A 468 79.79 -12.75 -67.93
CA LEU A 468 80.67 -12.00 -68.82
C LEU A 468 82.12 -11.95 -68.31
N SER A 469 82.34 -11.97 -66.99
CA SER A 469 83.69 -11.96 -66.41
C SER A 469 84.56 -13.12 -66.92
N LEU A 470 83.95 -14.25 -67.27
CA LEU A 470 84.62 -15.43 -67.84
C LEU A 470 85.32 -15.15 -69.18
N LEU A 471 84.92 -14.09 -69.92
CA LEU A 471 85.63 -13.65 -71.14
C LEU A 471 87.08 -13.24 -70.87
N SER A 472 87.38 -12.72 -69.67
CA SER A 472 88.72 -12.30 -69.31
C SER A 472 89.72 -13.46 -69.28
N LYS A 473 89.32 -14.64 -68.79
CA LYS A 473 90.13 -15.87 -68.80
C LYS A 473 90.56 -16.25 -70.23
N PHE A 474 89.64 -16.12 -71.19
CA PHE A 474 89.92 -16.36 -72.61
C PHE A 474 90.80 -15.28 -73.28
N ALA A 475 91.08 -14.15 -72.63
CA ALA A 475 92.03 -13.15 -73.11
C ALA A 475 93.47 -13.45 -72.63
N VAL A 476 93.64 -14.18 -71.53
CA VAL A 476 94.93 -14.60 -70.97
C VAL A 476 95.27 -16.08 -71.21
N ASN A 477 94.48 -16.77 -72.05
CA ASN A 477 94.58 -18.20 -72.35
C ASN A 477 94.50 -19.14 -71.12
N GLU A 478 93.77 -18.73 -70.08
CA GLU A 478 93.50 -19.56 -68.92
C GLU A 478 92.41 -20.60 -69.23
N LYS A 479 92.56 -21.84 -68.74
CA LYS A 479 91.58 -22.91 -68.94
C LYS A 479 90.37 -22.70 -68.03
N LEU A 480 89.18 -22.64 -68.64
CA LEU A 480 87.90 -22.53 -67.92
C LEU A 480 87.47 -23.91 -67.37
N HIS A 481 87.06 -23.98 -66.10
CA HIS A 481 86.49 -25.20 -65.51
C HIS A 481 84.96 -25.23 -65.61
N LEU A 482 84.36 -26.43 -65.60
CA LEU A 482 82.91 -26.63 -65.73
C LEU A 482 82.12 -25.87 -64.64
N ASP A 483 82.55 -26.01 -63.38
CA ASP A 483 81.90 -25.36 -62.23
C ASP A 483 81.92 -23.83 -62.31
N GLU A 484 82.95 -23.25 -62.95
CA GLU A 484 83.08 -21.80 -63.15
C GLU A 484 82.06 -21.26 -64.17
N LEU A 485 81.59 -22.09 -65.10
CA LEU A 485 80.50 -21.73 -66.02
C LEU A 485 79.12 -22.09 -65.44
N VAL A 486 78.98 -23.26 -64.80
CA VAL A 486 77.71 -23.72 -64.21
C VAL A 486 77.22 -22.77 -63.12
N LYS A 487 78.12 -22.30 -62.24
CA LYS A 487 77.78 -21.41 -61.13
C LYS A 487 77.07 -20.11 -61.57
N PRO A 488 77.60 -19.28 -62.49
CA PRO A 488 76.87 -18.12 -62.99
C PRO A 488 75.65 -18.51 -63.84
N LEU A 489 75.72 -19.56 -64.67
CA LEU A 489 74.56 -19.99 -65.49
C LEU A 489 73.35 -20.44 -64.65
N SER A 490 73.56 -20.92 -63.43
CA SER A 490 72.49 -21.34 -62.51
C SER A 490 71.56 -20.20 -62.10
N LYS A 491 72.01 -18.94 -62.16
CA LYS A 491 71.22 -17.75 -61.86
C LYS A 491 70.13 -17.45 -62.89
N PHE A 492 70.27 -17.96 -64.11
CA PHE A 492 69.36 -17.68 -65.22
C PHE A 492 68.34 -18.80 -65.41
N ASN A 493 67.05 -18.49 -65.42
CA ASN A 493 66.00 -19.43 -65.82
C ASN A 493 65.51 -19.10 -67.23
N VAL A 494 65.87 -19.92 -68.24
CA VAL A 494 65.50 -19.70 -69.65
C VAL A 494 63.98 -19.64 -69.85
N THR A 495 63.21 -20.34 -69.02
CA THR A 495 61.74 -20.27 -69.04
C THR A 495 61.23 -18.88 -68.65
N ASP A 496 61.89 -18.19 -67.71
CA ASP A 496 61.50 -16.84 -67.31
C ASP A 496 61.98 -15.79 -68.34
N LEU A 497 63.15 -15.99 -68.98
CA LEU A 497 63.57 -15.18 -70.13
C LEU A 497 62.52 -15.26 -71.26
N ARG A 498 62.01 -16.47 -71.53
CA ARG A 498 60.98 -16.72 -72.53
C ARG A 498 59.62 -16.14 -72.16
N LYS A 499 59.28 -16.06 -70.86
CA LYS A 499 58.09 -15.31 -70.40
C LYS A 499 58.22 -13.82 -70.72
N VAL A 500 59.36 -13.19 -70.40
CA VAL A 500 59.64 -11.78 -70.74
C VAL A 500 59.55 -11.54 -72.26
N GLY A 501 60.09 -12.47 -73.06
CA GLY A 501 59.89 -12.50 -74.51
C GLY A 501 58.41 -12.61 -74.92
N SER A 502 57.62 -13.45 -74.24
CA SER A 502 56.20 -13.65 -74.54
C SER A 502 55.31 -12.44 -74.23
N TYR A 503 55.55 -11.71 -73.14
CA TYR A 503 54.88 -10.42 -72.87
C TYR A 503 55.14 -9.39 -73.97
N SER A 504 56.34 -9.45 -74.57
CA SER A 504 56.72 -8.63 -75.72
C SER A 504 56.13 -9.15 -77.05
N ALA A 505 55.96 -10.47 -77.18
CA ALA A 505 55.51 -11.15 -78.41
C ALA A 505 53.98 -11.31 -78.55
N LEU A 506 53.19 -11.07 -77.50
CA LEU A 506 51.72 -11.07 -77.55
C LEU A 506 51.12 -9.98 -78.48
N SER A 507 51.94 -9.18 -79.16
CA SER A 507 51.55 -8.22 -80.20
C SER A 507 51.59 -8.75 -81.64
N PHE A 508 52.00 -10.00 -81.91
CA PHE A 508 52.29 -10.44 -83.29
C PHE A 508 51.07 -10.67 -84.20
N TYR A 509 49.88 -10.93 -83.66
CA TYR A 509 48.70 -11.28 -84.46
C TYR A 509 47.63 -10.20 -84.60
N ASP A 510 47.70 -9.12 -83.81
CA ASP A 510 46.78 -7.99 -83.93
C ASP A 510 47.56 -6.67 -83.89
N ASN A 511 47.37 -5.85 -84.93
CA ASN A 511 48.33 -4.84 -85.37
C ASN A 511 48.24 -3.53 -84.56
N LYS A 512 47.92 -3.62 -83.26
CA LYS A 512 47.58 -2.51 -82.37
C LYS A 512 48.10 -2.74 -80.93
N ASN A 513 49.08 -1.92 -80.55
CA ASN A 513 49.73 -1.79 -79.23
C ASN A 513 50.41 -3.04 -78.63
N PRO A 514 51.66 -2.94 -78.14
CA PRO A 514 52.28 -3.97 -77.29
C PRO A 514 51.61 -4.04 -75.90
N TYR A 515 51.79 -5.17 -75.19
CA TYR A 515 51.14 -5.48 -73.91
C TYR A 515 51.20 -4.32 -72.90
N TYR A 516 52.38 -3.79 -72.60
CA TYR A 516 52.54 -2.68 -71.65
C TYR A 516 51.77 -1.41 -72.05
N ALA A 517 51.77 -1.06 -73.34
CA ALA A 517 51.05 0.10 -73.85
C ALA A 517 49.54 -0.14 -73.96
N ARG A 518 49.11 -1.41 -74.03
CA ARG A 518 47.70 -1.82 -73.94
C ARG A 518 47.25 -1.75 -72.49
N ALA A 519 47.89 -2.48 -71.57
CA ALA A 519 47.59 -2.48 -70.14
C ALA A 519 47.57 -1.06 -69.53
N ALA A 520 48.51 -0.18 -69.87
CA ALA A 520 48.51 1.21 -69.39
C ALA A 520 47.38 2.07 -69.99
N ARG A 521 46.92 1.77 -71.22
CA ARG A 521 45.76 2.42 -71.83
C ARG A 521 44.46 1.87 -71.25
N ASP A 522 44.31 0.55 -71.16
CA ASP A 522 43.16 -0.11 -70.57
C ASP A 522 42.97 0.29 -69.09
N MET A 523 44.06 0.40 -68.30
CA MET A 523 44.01 0.97 -66.94
C MET A 523 43.56 2.43 -66.94
N LYS A 524 44.02 3.25 -67.90
CA LYS A 524 43.60 4.64 -68.02
C LYS A 524 42.12 4.75 -68.42
N ASP A 525 41.67 3.93 -69.34
CA ASP A 525 40.27 3.91 -69.80
C ASP A 525 39.35 3.51 -68.63
N LEU A 526 39.71 2.48 -67.84
CA LEU A 526 39.00 2.12 -66.60
C LEU A 526 39.06 3.23 -65.53
N LEU A 527 40.17 3.96 -65.40
CA LEU A 527 40.27 5.12 -64.51
C LEU A 527 39.43 6.33 -64.97
N LEU A 528 39.09 6.41 -66.26
CA LEU A 528 38.19 7.43 -66.82
C LEU A 528 36.71 7.05 -66.71
N GLU A 529 36.39 5.77 -66.47
CA GLU A 529 35.03 5.32 -66.09
C GLU A 529 34.65 5.73 -64.65
N VAL A 530 35.62 6.11 -63.82
CA VAL A 530 35.38 6.55 -62.43
C VAL A 530 34.86 7.99 -62.39
N ASP A 531 33.61 8.17 -61.96
CA ASP A 531 33.05 9.48 -61.60
C ASP A 531 33.53 9.89 -60.20
N PHE A 532 34.65 10.60 -60.13
CA PHE A 532 35.29 11.03 -58.88
C PHE A 532 34.42 11.97 -58.02
N ASP A 533 33.59 12.81 -58.65
CA ASP A 533 32.71 13.72 -57.91
C ASP A 533 31.52 13.00 -57.30
N LYS A 534 30.98 11.99 -58.00
CA LYS A 534 30.01 11.07 -57.43
C LYS A 534 30.62 10.21 -56.34
N MET A 535 31.83 9.68 -56.55
CA MET A 535 32.55 8.87 -55.56
C MET A 535 32.73 9.64 -54.24
N ARG A 536 33.21 10.89 -54.28
CA ARG A 536 33.30 11.79 -53.10
C ARG A 536 31.96 12.00 -52.41
N LYS A 537 30.89 12.26 -53.18
CA LYS A 537 29.54 12.45 -52.63
C LYS A 537 29.02 11.19 -51.95
N GLU A 538 29.27 10.02 -52.53
CA GLU A 538 28.81 8.74 -51.99
C GLU A 538 29.61 8.33 -50.74
N THR A 539 30.94 8.50 -50.72
CA THR A 539 31.74 8.25 -49.51
C THR A 539 31.40 9.22 -48.38
N ASN A 540 31.21 10.52 -48.67
CA ASN A 540 30.81 11.48 -47.66
C ASN A 540 29.40 11.18 -47.12
N ALA A 541 28.44 10.86 -47.99
CA ALA A 541 27.08 10.49 -47.56
C ALA A 541 27.06 9.20 -46.72
N ILE A 542 27.96 8.25 -46.99
CA ILE A 542 28.16 7.07 -46.13
C ILE A 542 28.70 7.50 -44.76
N ILE A 543 29.77 8.31 -44.72
CA ILE A 543 30.42 8.76 -43.49
C ILE A 543 29.44 9.57 -42.62
N ASP A 544 28.65 10.48 -43.22
CA ASP A 544 27.63 11.27 -42.52
C ASP A 544 26.53 10.37 -41.90
N LYS A 545 26.02 9.39 -42.65
CA LYS A 545 25.03 8.42 -42.14
C LYS A 545 25.60 7.54 -41.03
N LEU A 546 26.87 7.12 -41.13
CA LEU A 546 27.56 6.37 -40.07
C LEU A 546 27.80 7.24 -38.83
N ASN A 547 28.13 8.52 -38.99
CA ASN A 547 28.26 9.47 -37.89
C ASN A 547 26.93 9.68 -37.15
N ASN A 548 25.79 9.66 -37.83
CA ASN A 548 24.47 9.70 -37.17
C ASN A 548 24.23 8.45 -36.31
N VAL A 549 24.63 7.25 -36.77
CA VAL A 549 24.58 6.02 -35.96
C VAL A 549 25.52 6.13 -34.76
N LYS A 550 26.74 6.64 -34.95
CA LYS A 550 27.69 6.89 -33.87
C LYS A 550 27.11 7.83 -32.80
N GLN A 551 26.47 8.94 -33.20
CA GLN A 551 25.86 9.90 -32.28
C GLN A 551 24.80 9.27 -31.38
N LEU A 552 23.97 8.35 -31.88
CA LEU A 552 23.00 7.61 -31.06
C LEU A 552 23.70 6.76 -29.98
N LEU A 553 24.75 6.03 -30.36
CA LEU A 553 25.51 5.14 -29.49
C LEU A 553 26.30 5.92 -28.42
N ASP A 554 26.93 7.02 -28.83
CA ASP A 554 27.64 7.93 -27.93
C ASP A 554 26.65 8.62 -26.97
N CYS A 555 25.47 9.03 -27.46
CA CYS A 555 24.41 9.59 -26.60
C CYS A 555 24.01 8.60 -25.50
N HIS A 556 23.65 7.37 -25.86
CA HIS A 556 23.28 6.33 -24.89
C HIS A 556 24.40 6.03 -23.89
N SER A 557 25.63 5.86 -24.38
CA SER A 557 26.81 5.57 -23.54
C SER A 557 27.09 6.69 -22.53
N ASN A 558 26.87 7.96 -22.92
CA ASN A 558 27.05 9.12 -22.05
C ASN A 558 25.99 9.24 -20.95
N LEU A 559 24.82 8.61 -21.09
CA LEU A 559 23.80 8.58 -20.03
C LEU A 559 24.28 7.80 -18.78
N LYS A 560 25.22 6.85 -18.96
CA LYS A 560 25.77 5.99 -17.88
C LYS A 560 24.71 5.20 -17.08
N ILE A 561 23.58 4.89 -17.73
CA ILE A 561 22.50 4.12 -17.11
C ILE A 561 22.77 2.64 -17.33
N SER A 562 22.72 1.83 -16.28
CA SER A 562 22.73 0.37 -16.42
C SER A 562 21.37 -0.15 -16.94
N ILE A 563 21.39 -1.15 -17.82
CA ILE A 563 20.17 -1.83 -18.27
C ILE A 563 19.45 -2.44 -17.07
N ASP A 564 20.16 -3.16 -16.19
CA ASP A 564 19.59 -3.79 -15.01
C ASP A 564 18.96 -2.75 -14.06
N GLU A 565 19.59 -1.58 -13.90
CA GLU A 565 19.00 -0.49 -13.11
C GLU A 565 17.76 0.09 -13.77
N THR A 566 17.74 0.24 -15.10
CA THR A 566 16.56 0.74 -15.82
C THR A 566 15.41 -0.26 -15.75
N VAL A 567 15.69 -1.55 -15.94
CA VAL A 567 14.70 -2.62 -15.83
C VAL A 567 14.16 -2.71 -14.41
N ALA A 568 15.01 -2.58 -13.38
CA ALA A 568 14.57 -2.50 -12.00
C ALA A 568 13.64 -1.30 -11.76
N LEU A 569 13.93 -0.12 -12.32
CA LEU A 569 13.03 1.04 -12.25
C LEU A 569 11.65 0.75 -12.89
N MET A 570 11.60 0.05 -14.03
CA MET A 570 10.35 -0.22 -14.76
C MET A 570 9.35 -1.12 -14.01
N GLU A 571 9.80 -1.93 -13.03
CA GLU A 571 8.91 -2.75 -12.19
C GLU A 571 8.37 -1.97 -10.97
N ILE A 572 9.02 -0.88 -10.54
CA ILE A 572 8.61 -0.09 -9.36
C ILE A 572 7.14 0.37 -9.42
N PRO A 573 6.58 0.86 -10.54
CA PRO A 573 5.18 1.27 -10.60
C PRO A 573 4.22 0.12 -10.30
N LYS A 574 4.52 -1.07 -10.85
CA LYS A 574 3.69 -2.27 -10.73
C LYS A 574 3.57 -2.74 -9.28
N GLU A 575 4.69 -2.73 -8.56
CA GLU A 575 4.71 -3.07 -7.14
C GLU A 575 4.11 -1.97 -6.27
N THR A 576 4.43 -0.69 -6.52
CA THR A 576 3.92 0.46 -5.75
C THR A 576 2.40 0.51 -5.73
N TRP A 577 1.75 0.36 -6.88
CA TRP A 577 0.28 0.52 -7.00
C TRP A 577 -0.50 -0.75 -6.63
N ASN A 578 0.16 -1.84 -6.24
CA ASN A 578 -0.45 -3.12 -5.86
C ASN A 578 -0.96 -3.15 -4.40
N PHE A 579 -1.76 -2.16 -4.01
CA PHE A 579 -2.44 -2.12 -2.71
C PHE A 579 -3.96 -1.99 -2.85
N ASN A 580 -4.70 -2.37 -1.80
CA ASN A 580 -6.15 -2.19 -1.77
C ASN A 580 -6.52 -0.83 -1.14
N PRO A 581 -7.00 0.17 -1.91
CA PRO A 581 -7.34 1.49 -1.37
C PRO A 581 -8.54 1.47 -0.41
N LEU A 582 -9.39 0.43 -0.44
CA LEU A 582 -10.53 0.29 0.47
C LEU A 582 -10.10 0.16 1.93
N ARG A 583 -8.84 -0.21 2.21
CA ARG A 583 -8.28 -0.27 3.58
C ARG A 583 -8.28 1.10 4.27
N MET A 584 -8.23 2.20 3.52
CA MET A 584 -8.30 3.56 4.09
C MET A 584 -9.72 3.99 4.49
N LEU A 585 -10.78 3.28 4.09
CA LEU A 585 -12.17 3.69 4.39
C LEU A 585 -12.49 3.69 5.89
N GLY A 586 -11.80 2.86 6.68
CA GLY A 586 -11.96 2.83 8.14
C GLY A 586 -11.59 4.15 8.82
N LEU A 587 -10.65 4.92 8.26
CA LEU A 587 -10.27 6.24 8.80
C LEU A 587 -11.44 7.22 8.73
N LEU A 588 -12.18 7.21 7.62
CA LEU A 588 -13.34 8.09 7.42
C LEU A 588 -14.48 7.74 8.39
N ASP A 589 -14.76 6.44 8.57
CA ASP A 589 -15.74 5.92 9.53
C ASP A 589 -15.40 6.38 10.97
N VAL A 590 -14.14 6.24 11.37
CA VAL A 590 -13.69 6.62 12.73
C VAL A 590 -13.68 8.14 12.94
N VAL A 591 -13.21 8.95 11.98
CA VAL A 591 -13.28 10.42 12.09
C VAL A 591 -14.74 10.89 12.15
N SER A 592 -15.65 10.27 11.40
CA SER A 592 -17.08 10.55 11.51
C SER A 592 -17.60 10.25 12.92
N LEU A 593 -17.25 9.11 13.51
CA LEU A 593 -17.67 8.76 14.88
C LEU A 593 -17.11 9.72 15.94
N PHE A 594 -15.89 10.25 15.77
CA PHE A 594 -15.37 11.31 16.64
C PHE A 594 -16.12 12.64 16.47
N LYS A 595 -16.57 12.96 15.24
CA LYS A 595 -17.40 14.13 14.98
C LYS A 595 -18.81 13.98 15.56
N ASP A 596 -19.47 12.84 15.35
CA ASP A 596 -20.77 12.51 15.93
C ASP A 596 -20.71 12.58 17.47
N ALA A 597 -19.58 12.16 18.06
CA ALA A 597 -19.34 12.28 19.50
C ALA A 597 -19.24 13.74 19.97
N TYR A 598 -18.52 14.60 19.25
CA TYR A 598 -18.46 16.04 19.54
C TYR A 598 -19.86 16.68 19.44
N GLU A 599 -20.58 16.43 18.35
CA GLU A 599 -21.95 16.94 18.15
C GLU A 599 -22.87 16.48 19.29
N LYS A 600 -22.73 15.23 19.75
CA LYS A 600 -23.50 14.71 20.88
C LYS A 600 -23.12 15.31 22.23
N MET A 601 -21.85 15.66 22.44
CA MET A 601 -21.42 16.41 23.62
C MET A 601 -21.98 17.84 23.63
N VAL A 602 -22.00 18.50 22.47
CA VAL A 602 -22.62 19.83 22.29
C VAL A 602 -24.12 19.77 22.58
N GLU A 603 -24.85 18.77 22.05
CA GLU A 603 -26.27 18.55 22.39
C GLU A 603 -26.50 18.38 23.89
N ILE A 604 -25.64 17.61 24.57
CA ILE A 604 -25.72 17.40 26.02
C ILE A 604 -25.45 18.71 26.75
N ARG A 605 -24.35 19.40 26.44
CA ARG A 605 -23.91 20.65 27.09
C ARG A 605 -24.96 21.77 26.96
N ASP A 606 -25.59 21.87 25.80
CA ASP A 606 -26.54 22.94 25.48
C ASP A 606 -28.00 22.59 25.87
N TRP A 607 -28.25 21.36 26.36
CA TRP A 607 -29.55 20.93 26.89
C TRP A 607 -29.97 21.74 28.12
N LYS A 608 -31.29 21.92 28.29
CA LYS A 608 -31.89 22.64 29.41
C LYS A 608 -33.14 21.93 29.89
N LEU A 609 -33.35 21.92 31.19
CA LEU A 609 -34.62 21.49 31.78
C LEU A 609 -35.68 22.60 31.64
N GLU A 610 -36.95 22.22 31.51
CA GLU A 610 -38.06 23.18 31.51
C GLU A 610 -38.18 23.87 32.89
N SER A 611 -38.35 25.20 32.90
CA SER A 611 -38.33 26.00 34.13
C SER A 611 -39.41 25.56 35.12
N ASN A 612 -39.02 25.33 36.38
CA ASN A 612 -39.93 25.02 37.47
C ASN A 612 -39.63 25.95 38.67
N PRO A 613 -40.36 27.08 38.80
CA PRO A 613 -40.09 28.10 39.81
C PRO A 613 -40.14 27.64 41.28
N SER A 614 -40.80 26.51 41.56
CA SER A 614 -40.86 25.93 42.90
C SER A 614 -39.58 25.14 43.21
N ILE A 615 -39.07 24.37 42.24
CA ILE A 615 -37.86 23.55 42.37
C ILE A 615 -36.58 24.39 42.23
N GLU A 616 -36.61 25.49 41.46
CA GLU A 616 -35.54 26.50 41.42
C GLU A 616 -35.21 27.09 42.80
N LYS A 617 -36.16 27.04 43.75
CA LYS A 617 -36.02 27.53 45.13
C LYS A 617 -35.88 26.41 46.16
N PHE A 618 -35.60 25.17 45.74
CA PHE A 618 -35.44 24.03 46.65
C PHE A 618 -34.40 24.38 47.75
N PRO A 619 -34.72 24.18 49.05
CA PRO A 619 -34.01 24.86 50.13
C PRO A 619 -32.76 24.12 50.64
N LEU A 620 -32.55 22.87 50.22
CA LEU A 620 -31.47 22.03 50.72
C LEU A 620 -30.17 22.25 49.94
N ASP A 621 -29.05 22.16 50.64
CA ASP A 621 -27.71 22.09 50.06
C ASP A 621 -27.10 20.68 50.16
N SER A 622 -25.83 20.53 49.75
CA SER A 622 -25.11 19.26 49.83
C SER A 622 -24.82 18.77 51.25
N GLU A 623 -24.73 19.67 52.23
CA GLU A 623 -24.55 19.29 53.64
C GLU A 623 -25.87 18.76 54.21
N ASP A 624 -26.99 19.41 53.88
CA ASP A 624 -28.34 18.94 54.20
C ASP A 624 -28.62 17.54 53.65
N LEU A 625 -28.28 17.27 52.38
CA LEU A 625 -28.43 15.93 51.80
C LEU A 625 -27.58 14.87 52.51
N THR A 626 -26.37 15.24 52.91
CA THR A 626 -25.44 14.35 53.64
C THR A 626 -25.92 14.08 55.07
N ALA A 627 -26.57 15.07 55.69
CA ALA A 627 -27.24 14.90 56.98
C ALA A 627 -28.45 13.97 56.86
N ILE A 628 -29.29 14.15 55.83
CA ILE A 628 -30.45 13.30 55.58
C ILE A 628 -30.05 11.84 55.33
N SER A 629 -29.10 11.59 54.41
CA SER A 629 -28.68 10.23 54.06
C SER A 629 -27.98 9.53 55.23
N GLY A 630 -27.03 10.21 55.89
CA GLY A 630 -26.32 9.67 57.05
C GLY A 630 -27.21 9.44 58.26
N GLY A 631 -28.22 10.29 58.48
CA GLY A 631 -29.23 10.10 59.53
C GLY A 631 -30.12 8.88 59.26
N VAL A 632 -30.67 8.74 58.06
CA VAL A 632 -31.48 7.57 57.69
C VAL A 632 -30.68 6.27 57.77
N GLU A 633 -29.39 6.30 57.40
CA GLU A 633 -28.50 5.14 57.50
C GLU A 633 -28.19 4.75 58.96
N ALA A 634 -27.95 5.74 59.83
CA ALA A 634 -27.76 5.52 61.26
C ALA A 634 -29.04 4.97 61.91
N LEU A 635 -30.21 5.57 61.66
CA LEU A 635 -31.50 5.07 62.16
C LEU A 635 -31.78 3.66 61.63
N GLY A 636 -31.49 3.37 60.36
CA GLY A 636 -31.66 2.03 59.80
C GLY A 636 -30.80 0.97 60.52
N SER A 637 -29.62 1.34 61.00
CA SER A 637 -28.77 0.44 61.80
C SER A 637 -29.34 0.22 63.21
N VAL A 638 -29.86 1.28 63.84
CA VAL A 638 -30.60 1.16 65.12
C VAL A 638 -31.86 0.30 65.00
N VAL A 639 -32.63 0.46 63.92
CA VAL A 639 -33.81 -0.37 63.62
C VAL A 639 -33.43 -1.84 63.48
N ARG A 640 -32.39 -2.16 62.70
CA ARG A 640 -31.94 -3.56 62.53
C ARG A 640 -31.45 -4.18 63.84
N ILE A 641 -30.72 -3.42 64.66
CA ILE A 641 -30.31 -3.89 65.99
C ILE A 641 -31.53 -4.19 66.85
N HIS A 642 -32.52 -3.28 66.92
CA HIS A 642 -33.75 -3.51 67.67
C HIS A 642 -34.56 -4.71 67.12
N GLU A 643 -34.67 -4.87 65.81
CA GLU A 643 -35.39 -5.99 65.18
C GLU A 643 -34.75 -7.35 65.49
N TYR A 644 -33.41 -7.45 65.43
CA TYR A 644 -32.72 -8.70 65.71
C TYR A 644 -32.48 -8.94 67.21
N TRP A 645 -32.50 -7.91 68.05
CA TRP A 645 -32.28 -8.09 69.49
C TRP A 645 -33.41 -8.83 70.19
N GLU A 646 -34.67 -8.63 69.80
CA GLU A 646 -35.78 -9.41 70.37
C GLU A 646 -35.69 -10.91 70.06
N GLU A 647 -35.00 -11.29 68.98
CA GLU A 647 -34.72 -12.70 68.67
C GLU A 647 -33.51 -13.25 69.45
N MET A 648 -32.73 -12.38 70.13
CA MET A 648 -31.44 -12.68 70.79
C MET A 648 -31.41 -12.39 72.30
N GLU A 649 -32.39 -11.69 72.87
CA GLU A 649 -32.46 -11.34 74.30
C GLU A 649 -32.61 -12.58 75.21
N ASP A 650 -33.30 -13.63 74.72
CA ASP A 650 -33.57 -14.88 75.45
C ASP A 650 -32.52 -15.99 75.21
N TRP A 651 -31.34 -15.68 74.65
CA TRP A 651 -30.32 -16.69 74.35
C TRP A 651 -29.53 -17.11 75.60
N ASP A 652 -29.27 -18.42 75.71
CA ASP A 652 -28.66 -19.01 76.89
C ASP A 652 -27.18 -18.58 77.04
N GLU A 653 -26.78 -18.13 78.23
CA GLU A 653 -25.38 -17.75 78.51
C GLU A 653 -24.44 -18.98 78.30
N GLU A 654 -24.97 -20.21 78.46
CA GLU A 654 -24.22 -21.47 78.23
C GLU A 654 -23.78 -21.68 76.76
N GLU A 655 -24.36 -21.00 75.75
CA GLU A 655 -23.92 -21.11 74.35
C GLU A 655 -22.57 -20.40 74.06
N PHE A 656 -22.07 -19.59 75.00
CA PHE A 656 -20.92 -18.70 74.80
C PHE A 656 -19.73 -19.01 75.74
N GLU A 657 -19.68 -20.22 76.31
CA GLU A 657 -18.71 -20.65 77.32
C GLU A 657 -17.27 -20.20 77.00
N GLY A 658 -16.71 -19.35 77.86
CA GLY A 658 -15.35 -18.80 77.73
C GLY A 658 -15.25 -17.41 77.09
N HIS A 659 -16.36 -16.88 76.54
CA HIS A 659 -16.51 -15.50 76.07
C HIS A 659 -17.68 -14.77 76.76
N ASP A 660 -18.04 -15.23 77.97
CA ASP A 660 -19.18 -14.76 78.75
C ASP A 660 -19.04 -13.27 79.12
N VAL A 661 -17.81 -12.76 79.26
CA VAL A 661 -17.55 -11.35 79.61
C VAL A 661 -17.82 -10.43 78.42
N GLU A 662 -17.41 -10.84 77.23
CA GLU A 662 -17.62 -10.12 75.97
C GLU A 662 -19.08 -10.18 75.55
N TRP A 663 -19.72 -11.35 75.64
CA TRP A 663 -21.16 -11.49 75.42
C TRP A 663 -21.94 -10.62 76.39
N LYS A 664 -21.69 -10.72 77.70
CA LYS A 664 -22.38 -9.91 78.71
C LYS A 664 -22.19 -8.40 78.51
N SER A 665 -20.99 -7.98 78.12
CA SER A 665 -20.69 -6.57 77.78
C SER A 665 -21.54 -6.06 76.61
N ILE A 666 -21.74 -6.89 75.58
CA ILE A 666 -22.61 -6.60 74.44
C ILE A 666 -24.08 -6.69 74.84
N HIS A 667 -24.48 -7.70 75.60
CA HIS A 667 -25.84 -7.93 76.06
C HIS A 667 -26.35 -6.79 76.94
N ASP A 668 -25.63 -6.45 78.02
CA ASP A 668 -26.01 -5.32 78.89
C ASP A 668 -26.05 -4.00 78.09
N GLY A 669 -25.15 -3.85 77.12
CA GLY A 669 -25.08 -2.69 76.25
C GLY A 669 -26.24 -2.54 75.27
N VAL A 670 -26.61 -3.61 74.56
CA VAL A 670 -27.70 -3.60 73.58
C VAL A 670 -29.06 -3.69 74.27
N SER A 671 -29.21 -4.47 75.34
CA SER A 671 -30.42 -4.46 76.17
C SER A 671 -30.65 -3.08 76.80
N GLY A 672 -29.59 -2.34 77.18
CA GLY A 672 -29.70 -0.94 77.60
C GLY A 672 -30.20 0.00 76.49
N LEU A 673 -29.70 -0.17 75.27
CA LEU A 673 -30.15 0.56 74.07
C LEU A 673 -31.62 0.25 73.75
N VAL A 674 -32.01 -1.03 73.67
CA VAL A 674 -33.36 -1.48 73.30
C VAL A 674 -34.39 -1.13 74.38
N ASN A 675 -34.05 -1.23 75.67
CA ASN A 675 -34.93 -0.76 76.75
C ASN A 675 -35.12 0.76 76.75
N SER A 676 -34.17 1.54 76.23
CA SER A 676 -34.33 2.99 76.03
C SER A 676 -35.26 3.28 74.85
N LEU A 677 -35.13 2.53 73.74
CA LEU A 677 -36.01 2.63 72.57
C LEU A 677 -37.45 2.22 72.88
N GLY A 678 -37.65 1.21 73.73
CA GLY A 678 -38.95 0.68 74.15
C GLY A 678 -39.80 1.59 75.05
N GLN A 679 -39.39 2.84 75.29
CA GLN A 679 -40.13 3.85 76.07
C GLN A 679 -40.93 4.84 75.20
N LEU A 680 -40.97 4.63 73.87
CA LEU A 680 -41.71 5.46 72.93
C LEU A 680 -43.22 5.57 73.24
N LYS A 681 -43.76 6.79 73.12
CA LYS A 681 -45.20 7.06 73.19
C LYS A 681 -45.89 6.72 71.87
N TRP A 682 -47.18 6.42 71.94
CA TRP A 682 -48.03 6.19 70.77
C TRP A 682 -48.14 7.46 69.89
N ASP A 683 -48.02 7.26 68.58
CA ASP A 683 -48.01 8.27 67.49
C ASP A 683 -46.80 9.24 67.48
N PRO A 684 -45.56 8.74 67.26
CA PRO A 684 -44.37 9.58 67.19
C PRO A 684 -44.34 10.46 65.93
N LYS A 685 -44.17 11.76 66.12
CA LYS A 685 -43.72 12.71 65.09
C LYS A 685 -42.22 12.58 64.87
N LEU A 686 -41.72 13.16 63.78
CA LEU A 686 -40.28 13.18 63.48
C LEU A 686 -39.46 13.87 64.60
N SER A 687 -40.03 14.89 65.25
CA SER A 687 -39.49 15.55 66.45
C SER A 687 -39.21 14.59 67.60
N ASP A 688 -40.02 13.54 67.72
CA ASP A 688 -40.03 12.66 68.89
C ASP A 688 -38.90 11.62 68.78
N VAL A 689 -38.39 11.41 67.55
CA VAL A 689 -37.13 10.70 67.27
C VAL A 689 -35.93 11.49 67.80
N GLN A 690 -36.00 12.82 67.83
CA GLN A 690 -34.93 13.69 68.30
C GLN A 690 -34.80 13.61 69.83
N GLU A 691 -35.95 13.60 70.53
CA GLU A 691 -36.03 13.39 71.99
C GLU A 691 -35.62 11.95 72.37
N LEU A 692 -36.00 10.96 71.54
CA LEU A 692 -35.58 9.56 71.67
C LEU A 692 -34.07 9.38 71.56
N VAL A 693 -33.41 10.02 70.60
CA VAL A 693 -31.99 9.77 70.31
C VAL A 693 -31.09 10.53 71.28
N ALA A 694 -31.52 11.69 71.78
CA ALA A 694 -30.81 12.41 72.84
C ALA A 694 -30.69 11.59 74.15
N THR A 695 -31.50 10.55 74.33
CA THR A 695 -31.40 9.59 75.46
C THR A 695 -30.65 8.30 75.12
N ILE A 696 -30.25 8.08 73.87
CA ILE A 696 -29.41 6.93 73.47
C ILE A 696 -27.97 7.19 73.93
N GLN A 697 -27.58 6.59 75.05
CA GLN A 697 -26.18 6.44 75.43
C GLN A 697 -25.64 5.13 74.85
N PHE A 698 -24.81 5.22 73.81
CA PHE A 698 -24.11 4.04 73.31
C PHE A 698 -23.03 3.60 74.32
N PRO A 699 -22.96 2.32 74.72
CA PRO A 699 -21.96 1.85 75.66
C PRO A 699 -20.57 1.93 75.00
N VAL A 700 -19.68 2.74 75.59
CA VAL A 700 -18.37 3.07 75.00
C VAL A 700 -17.44 1.85 74.95
N ASP A 701 -17.56 0.97 75.95
CA ASP A 701 -16.61 -0.11 76.24
C ASP A 701 -17.11 -1.53 75.88
N MET A 702 -17.88 -1.68 74.80
CA MET A 702 -18.22 -3.01 74.25
C MET A 702 -17.03 -3.69 73.56
N GLN A 703 -16.74 -4.94 73.93
CA GLN A 703 -15.69 -5.82 73.37
C GLN A 703 -16.11 -6.47 72.04
N ILE A 704 -16.59 -5.65 71.09
CA ILE A 704 -17.19 -6.10 69.82
C ILE A 704 -16.22 -6.93 68.98
N GLU A 705 -14.95 -6.51 68.84
CA GLU A 705 -14.00 -7.18 67.94
C GLU A 705 -13.55 -8.55 68.43
N ASP A 706 -13.37 -8.72 69.74
CA ASP A 706 -12.97 -10.00 70.34
C ASP A 706 -14.11 -11.02 70.20
N PHE A 707 -15.35 -10.63 70.54
CA PHE A 707 -16.52 -11.48 70.33
C PHE A 707 -16.80 -11.78 68.85
N LYS A 708 -16.69 -10.78 67.96
CA LYS A 708 -16.80 -10.93 66.50
C LYS A 708 -15.71 -11.82 65.90
N THR A 709 -14.57 -11.95 66.56
CA THR A 709 -13.50 -12.89 66.19
C THR A 709 -13.89 -14.32 66.59
N PHE A 710 -14.32 -14.52 67.84
CA PHE A 710 -14.87 -15.79 68.33
C PHE A 710 -16.04 -16.30 67.45
N ILE A 711 -17.05 -15.47 67.16
CA ILE A 711 -18.20 -15.83 66.33
C ILE A 711 -17.81 -16.16 64.86
N LYS A 712 -16.63 -15.70 64.40
CA LYS A 712 -16.07 -16.08 63.09
C LYS A 712 -15.15 -17.31 63.13
N GLY A 713 -14.54 -17.61 64.26
CA GLY A 713 -13.67 -18.77 64.46
C GLY A 713 -14.47 -19.97 64.92
N ASP A 714 -14.85 -19.93 66.19
CA ASP A 714 -15.07 -21.11 67.03
C ASP A 714 -16.54 -21.37 67.38
N TYR A 715 -17.44 -20.39 67.18
CA TYR A 715 -18.88 -20.59 67.38
C TYR A 715 -19.51 -21.39 66.22
N GLU A 716 -20.12 -22.53 66.54
CA GLU A 716 -20.81 -23.42 65.59
C GLU A 716 -22.35 -23.31 65.63
N GLY A 717 -22.91 -22.45 66.48
CA GLY A 717 -24.36 -22.30 66.66
C GLY A 717 -25.10 -21.75 65.43
N SER A 718 -26.39 -22.05 65.33
CA SER A 718 -27.22 -21.76 64.15
C SER A 718 -27.48 -20.27 63.92
N GLY A 719 -27.46 -19.44 64.97
CA GLY A 719 -27.66 -17.99 64.91
C GLY A 719 -26.45 -17.18 64.44
N ARG A 720 -25.34 -17.83 64.06
CA ARG A 720 -24.05 -17.19 63.72
C ARG A 720 -24.13 -16.05 62.71
N PHE A 721 -25.01 -16.13 61.71
CA PHE A 721 -25.13 -15.06 60.69
C PHE A 721 -25.86 -13.83 61.22
N GLU A 722 -26.80 -14.01 62.14
CA GLU A 722 -27.61 -12.98 62.78
C GLU A 722 -26.75 -12.19 63.77
N ILE A 723 -25.98 -12.89 64.62
CA ILE A 723 -24.97 -12.29 65.51
C ILE A 723 -24.01 -11.40 64.70
N LEU A 724 -23.44 -11.92 63.61
CA LEU A 724 -22.49 -11.17 62.79
C LEU A 724 -23.11 -9.96 62.07
N LYS A 725 -24.44 -9.93 61.85
CA LYS A 725 -25.14 -8.73 61.37
C LYS A 725 -25.25 -7.69 62.48
N ILE A 726 -25.73 -8.08 63.68
CA ILE A 726 -25.82 -7.16 64.83
C ILE A 726 -24.44 -6.58 65.15
N LEU A 727 -23.41 -7.42 65.30
CA LEU A 727 -22.05 -6.95 65.63
C LEU A 727 -21.49 -5.98 64.58
N LYS A 728 -21.83 -6.17 63.30
CA LYS A 728 -21.45 -5.25 62.22
C LYS A 728 -22.22 -3.93 62.27
N ASP A 729 -23.51 -3.93 62.57
CA ASP A 729 -24.29 -2.70 62.73
C ASP A 729 -23.92 -1.95 64.03
N LEU A 730 -23.54 -2.65 65.10
CA LEU A 730 -22.99 -2.06 66.33
C LEU A 730 -21.60 -1.46 66.10
N GLU A 731 -20.71 -2.18 65.40
CA GLU A 731 -19.42 -1.67 64.93
C GLU A 731 -19.65 -0.38 64.12
N LYS A 732 -20.56 -0.41 63.15
CA LYS A 732 -20.89 0.75 62.31
C LYS A 732 -21.40 1.96 63.10
N LEU A 733 -22.27 1.75 64.09
CA LEU A 733 -22.71 2.84 64.96
C LEU A 733 -21.55 3.38 65.83
N LYS A 734 -20.61 2.53 66.25
CA LYS A 734 -19.41 2.93 67.00
C LYS A 734 -18.37 3.66 66.13
N THR A 735 -18.16 3.25 64.88
CA THR A 735 -17.10 3.77 64.00
C THR A 735 -17.56 4.92 63.11
N ASP A 736 -18.71 4.76 62.44
CA ASP A 736 -19.16 5.66 61.38
C ASP A 736 -20.09 6.75 61.93
N PHE A 737 -20.76 6.47 63.05
CA PHE A 737 -21.74 7.35 63.69
C PHE A 737 -21.51 7.54 65.21
N PRO A 738 -20.29 7.85 65.70
CA PRO A 738 -19.99 7.96 67.13
C PRO A 738 -20.80 9.05 67.87
N ASP A 739 -21.43 9.97 67.13
CA ASP A 739 -22.44 10.92 67.61
C ASP A 739 -23.72 10.78 66.77
N VAL A 740 -24.47 9.69 67.05
CA VAL A 740 -25.77 9.40 66.42
C VAL A 740 -26.77 10.55 66.67
N SER A 741 -26.68 11.21 67.83
CA SER A 741 -27.58 12.30 68.21
C SER A 741 -27.41 13.52 67.30
N SER A 742 -26.20 14.04 67.12
CA SER A 742 -25.98 15.18 66.22
C SER A 742 -26.28 14.82 64.75
N LYS A 743 -26.08 13.56 64.34
CA LYS A 743 -26.45 13.09 63.00
C LYS A 743 -27.97 13.13 62.76
N LEU A 744 -28.76 12.61 63.69
CA LEU A 744 -30.22 12.59 63.59
C LEU A 744 -30.84 13.97 63.84
N GLU A 745 -30.21 14.82 64.67
CA GLU A 745 -30.61 16.23 64.82
C GLU A 745 -30.48 16.99 63.49
N LYS A 746 -29.35 16.86 62.81
CA LYS A 746 -29.12 17.51 61.51
C LYS A 746 -30.04 16.95 60.42
N MET A 747 -30.27 15.63 60.39
CA MET A 747 -31.28 15.02 59.53
C MET A 747 -32.65 15.69 59.73
N ASN A 748 -33.13 15.80 60.97
CA ASN A 748 -34.44 16.40 61.25
C ASN A 748 -34.52 17.85 60.81
N GLN A 749 -33.50 18.67 61.12
CA GLN A 749 -33.41 20.07 60.67
C GLN A 749 -33.50 20.17 59.13
N SER A 750 -32.81 19.29 58.40
CA SER A 750 -32.85 19.25 56.93
C SER A 750 -34.18 18.73 56.37
N ILE A 751 -34.81 17.74 57.00
CA ILE A 751 -36.15 17.26 56.61
C ILE A 751 -37.20 18.35 56.86
N ASP A 752 -37.11 19.10 57.95
CA ASP A 752 -38.07 20.16 58.25
C ASP A 752 -37.92 21.37 57.31
N LYS A 753 -36.69 21.74 56.89
CA LYS A 753 -36.48 22.67 55.75
C LYS A 753 -37.24 22.21 54.50
N MET A 754 -37.18 20.92 54.18
CA MET A 754 -37.84 20.34 53.01
C MET A 754 -39.37 20.36 53.13
N LYS A 755 -39.92 19.97 54.28
CA LYS A 755 -41.38 20.05 54.53
C LYS A 755 -41.90 21.49 54.49
N GLU A 756 -41.17 22.43 55.08
CA GLU A 756 -41.54 23.85 55.05
C GLU A 756 -41.63 24.39 53.62
N TRP A 757 -40.75 23.95 52.72
CA TRP A 757 -40.80 24.29 51.30
C TRP A 757 -41.98 23.60 50.60
N GLU A 758 -42.20 22.31 50.86
CA GLU A 758 -43.33 21.55 50.32
C GLU A 758 -44.68 22.18 50.72
N GLU A 759 -44.85 22.59 51.97
CA GLU A 759 -46.08 23.27 52.43
C GLU A 759 -46.26 24.69 51.90
N LYS A 760 -45.18 25.37 51.47
CA LYS A 760 -45.21 26.72 50.88
C LYS A 760 -45.50 26.70 49.38
N GLU A 761 -44.89 25.78 48.64
CA GLU A 761 -45.03 25.67 47.17
C GLU A 761 -46.19 24.72 46.77
N HIS A 762 -46.57 23.78 47.65
CA HIS A 762 -47.80 22.97 47.55
C HIS A 762 -48.67 23.21 48.79
N PRO A 763 -49.25 24.42 48.95
CA PRO A 763 -50.15 24.70 50.05
C PRO A 763 -51.32 23.71 50.01
N LYS A 764 -51.50 22.95 51.10
CA LYS A 764 -52.61 22.03 51.27
C LYS A 764 -53.91 22.80 51.09
N THR A 765 -54.51 22.70 49.90
CA THR A 765 -55.89 23.12 49.68
C THR A 765 -56.74 22.30 50.64
N VAL A 766 -57.32 22.97 51.64
CA VAL A 766 -58.31 22.41 52.57
C VAL A 766 -59.26 21.53 51.76
N ASP A 767 -59.51 20.29 52.23
CA ASP A 767 -60.32 19.27 51.55
C ASP A 767 -61.68 19.81 51.07
N GLN A 768 -61.69 20.43 49.89
CA GLN A 768 -62.84 20.37 49.01
C GLN A 768 -62.82 18.95 48.46
N LYS A 769 -63.56 18.06 49.11
CA LYS A 769 -63.99 16.81 48.51
C LYS A 769 -64.59 17.15 47.15
N GLU A 770 -63.85 16.90 46.07
CA GLU A 770 -64.45 16.94 44.75
C GLU A 770 -65.60 15.93 44.76
N PRO A 771 -66.83 16.34 44.39
CA PRO A 771 -67.95 15.42 44.40
C PRO A 771 -67.66 14.30 43.40
N PHE A 772 -67.74 13.05 43.87
CA PHE A 772 -67.68 11.90 42.98
C PHE A 772 -68.89 11.96 42.02
N VAL A 773 -68.63 12.16 40.74
CA VAL A 773 -69.65 12.17 39.68
C VAL A 773 -69.51 10.90 38.86
N ASP A 774 -70.44 9.97 39.05
CA ASP A 774 -70.54 8.78 38.22
C ASP A 774 -71.20 9.12 36.88
N CYS A 775 -70.43 9.07 35.79
CA CYS A 775 -70.92 9.27 34.42
C CYS A 775 -71.21 7.95 33.68
N ALA A 776 -71.17 6.79 34.34
CA ALA A 776 -71.27 5.48 33.68
C ALA A 776 -72.67 5.16 33.08
N VAL A 777 -73.69 5.95 33.36
CA VAL A 777 -75.05 5.77 32.81
C VAL A 777 -75.64 7.07 32.25
N SER A 778 -74.99 7.65 31.22
CA SER A 778 -75.64 8.62 30.35
C SER A 778 -75.12 8.55 28.90
N HIS A 779 -76.03 8.30 27.96
CA HIS A 779 -75.77 8.45 26.52
C HIS A 779 -75.94 9.90 26.01
N LEU A 780 -76.02 10.88 26.91
CA LEU A 780 -76.17 12.30 26.59
C LEU A 780 -75.19 13.14 27.45
N ASN A 781 -74.32 13.91 26.78
CA ASN A 781 -73.12 14.56 27.34
C ASN A 781 -73.40 15.74 28.32
N GLN A 782 -74.06 15.52 29.45
CA GLN A 782 -74.12 16.46 30.57
C GLN A 782 -74.16 15.71 31.92
N CYS A 783 -73.02 15.55 32.60
CA CYS A 783 -72.99 15.08 33.99
C CYS A 783 -73.16 16.28 34.94
N LYS A 784 -74.31 16.38 35.62
CA LYS A 784 -74.63 17.46 36.57
C LYS A 784 -75.56 16.99 37.70
N GLU A 785 -75.06 16.19 38.63
CA GLU A 785 -75.54 16.18 40.03
C GLU A 785 -74.58 15.37 40.93
N PRO A 786 -74.15 15.90 42.11
CA PRO A 786 -73.36 15.14 43.09
C PRO A 786 -74.16 14.05 43.82
N LEU A 787 -73.57 12.88 44.01
CA LEU A 787 -74.09 11.83 44.90
C LEU A 787 -73.43 11.90 46.27
N ASN A 788 -74.24 12.02 47.34
CA ASN A 788 -73.78 11.81 48.71
C ASN A 788 -73.83 10.33 49.06
N LEU A 789 -72.67 9.73 49.35
CA LEU A 789 -72.59 8.36 49.89
C LEU A 789 -72.91 8.37 51.41
N PRO A 790 -73.64 7.36 51.93
CA PRO A 790 -73.90 7.22 53.35
C PRO A 790 -72.70 6.64 54.12
N ASP A 791 -72.62 6.94 55.41
CA ASP A 791 -71.51 6.52 56.28
C ASP A 791 -71.43 4.99 56.51
N GLY A 792 -70.24 4.45 56.27
CA GLY A 792 -69.60 3.28 56.90
C GLY A 792 -70.38 2.01 57.27
N SER A 793 -69.93 0.85 56.75
CA SER A 793 -69.47 -0.27 57.60
C SER A 793 -68.66 -1.31 56.82
N LEU A 794 -67.92 -2.16 57.55
CA LEU A 794 -66.98 -3.16 57.06
C LEU A 794 -67.64 -4.33 56.30
N GLU A 795 -67.06 -4.73 55.14
CA GLU A 795 -66.61 -6.11 54.85
C GLU A 795 -65.88 -6.19 53.48
N PRO A 796 -64.89 -7.09 53.29
CA PRO A 796 -64.14 -7.20 52.04
C PRO A 796 -64.88 -8.03 51.00
N LEU A 797 -65.45 -7.38 49.97
CA LEU A 797 -66.10 -8.08 48.86
C LEU A 797 -65.09 -8.88 48.02
N LYS A 798 -65.46 -10.13 47.75
CA LYS A 798 -64.65 -11.13 47.03
C LYS A 798 -64.34 -10.71 45.61
N LYS A 799 -63.18 -11.13 45.10
CA LYS A 799 -62.85 -11.13 43.66
C LYS A 799 -64.02 -11.70 42.84
N MET A 800 -64.48 -10.92 41.87
CA MET A 800 -65.33 -11.41 40.80
C MET A 800 -64.45 -11.61 39.56
N GLU A 801 -64.22 -12.87 39.19
CA GLU A 801 -63.49 -13.21 37.96
C GLU A 801 -64.38 -12.94 36.75
N LEU A 802 -63.93 -12.07 35.85
CA LEU A 802 -64.57 -11.81 34.57
C LEU A 802 -63.62 -12.21 33.44
N ASN A 803 -63.80 -13.42 32.94
CA ASN A 803 -63.10 -13.94 31.77
C ASN A 803 -63.59 -13.22 30.50
N ALA A 804 -62.73 -12.42 29.88
CA ALA A 804 -62.93 -11.90 28.53
C ALA A 804 -61.63 -12.08 27.72
N HIS A 805 -61.72 -12.78 26.58
CA HIS A 805 -60.61 -12.97 25.65
C HIS A 805 -60.38 -11.70 24.77
N PRO A 806 -59.19 -11.55 24.17
CA PRO A 806 -58.63 -10.23 23.87
C PRO A 806 -59.08 -9.64 22.52
N PRO A 807 -59.17 -8.30 22.43
CA PRO A 807 -59.17 -7.59 21.14
C PRO A 807 -57.90 -6.75 20.92
N ALA A 808 -57.38 -6.86 19.68
CA ALA A 808 -56.70 -5.83 18.88
C ALA A 808 -55.55 -5.00 19.50
N THR A 809 -54.33 -5.33 19.08
CA THR A 809 -53.16 -4.43 19.04
C THR A 809 -53.47 -3.17 18.21
N ILE A 810 -53.47 -1.99 18.84
CA ILE A 810 -53.52 -0.69 18.15
C ILE A 810 -52.10 -0.12 18.05
N PHE A 811 -51.59 0.03 16.83
CA PHE A 811 -50.34 0.76 16.57
C PHE A 811 -50.61 2.27 16.61
N PHE A 812 -49.92 2.98 17.50
CA PHE A 812 -49.88 4.45 17.45
C PHE A 812 -48.88 4.94 16.40
N LYS A 813 -49.36 5.84 15.55
CA LYS A 813 -48.62 6.49 14.47
C LYS A 813 -47.87 7.70 15.04
N ILE A 814 -46.55 7.61 15.22
CA ILE A 814 -45.73 8.75 15.62
C ILE A 814 -45.62 9.72 14.44
N SER A 815 -46.12 10.94 14.64
CA SER A 815 -46.02 12.04 13.69
C SER A 815 -44.72 12.82 13.93
N LEU A 816 -43.66 12.49 13.21
CA LEU A 816 -42.48 13.36 13.12
C LEU A 816 -42.75 14.45 12.07
N SER A 817 -42.95 15.69 12.54
CA SER A 817 -42.97 16.88 11.70
C SER A 817 -41.55 17.41 11.52
N SER A 818 -41.10 17.56 10.29
CA SER A 818 -39.90 18.30 9.89
C SER A 818 -40.11 18.81 8.45
N PRO A 819 -39.48 19.94 8.07
CA PRO A 819 -40.05 20.83 7.06
C PRO A 819 -39.98 20.27 5.64
N SER A 820 -40.94 20.72 4.83
CA SER A 820 -40.92 20.54 3.38
C SER A 820 -39.64 21.15 2.79
N TRP A 821 -38.96 20.38 1.94
CA TRP A 821 -38.40 20.77 0.63
C TRP A 821 -37.55 19.60 0.08
N LEU A 822 -38.18 18.71 -0.70
CA LEU A 822 -37.63 17.81 -1.72
C LEU A 822 -38.64 16.70 -2.01
N SER A 823 -39.62 16.98 -2.88
CA SER A 823 -40.34 15.91 -3.59
C SER A 823 -39.82 15.84 -5.02
N ASN A 824 -39.34 14.66 -5.42
CA ASN A 824 -39.61 13.98 -6.70
C ASN A 824 -38.45 13.05 -7.04
N ASN A 825 -38.79 11.86 -7.57
CA ASN A 825 -37.89 10.83 -8.12
C ASN A 825 -36.98 10.12 -7.10
N ILE A 826 -37.47 9.03 -6.52
CA ILE A 826 -37.17 7.64 -6.95
C ILE A 826 -37.93 6.71 -5.98
N GLY A 827 -39.10 6.25 -6.43
CA GLY A 827 -39.68 4.99 -5.95
C GLY A 827 -39.23 3.85 -6.87
N ASP A 828 -39.43 2.62 -6.43
CA ASP A 828 -39.26 1.39 -7.22
C ASP A 828 -37.83 1.01 -7.62
N HIS A 829 -36.99 0.62 -6.65
CA HIS A 829 -35.98 -0.48 -6.79
C HIS A 829 -35.23 -0.76 -5.46
N LEU A 830 -35.93 -1.27 -4.43
CA LEU A 830 -35.26 -1.69 -3.18
C LEU A 830 -36.00 -2.75 -2.34
N GLU A 831 -36.65 -3.73 -2.98
CA GLU A 831 -37.38 -4.80 -2.27
C GLU A 831 -36.97 -6.25 -2.65
N GLU A 832 -35.83 -6.45 -3.34
CA GLU A 832 -35.41 -7.79 -3.80
C GLU A 832 -33.97 -8.20 -3.39
N CYS A 833 -33.43 -7.64 -2.30
CA CYS A 833 -32.10 -8.03 -1.76
C CYS A 833 -32.04 -8.31 -0.25
N LEU A 834 -33.18 -8.38 0.45
CA LEU A 834 -33.24 -8.62 1.90
C LEU A 834 -34.18 -9.79 2.30
N HIS A 835 -34.03 -10.94 1.65
CA HIS A 835 -34.68 -12.17 2.12
C HIS A 835 -33.91 -13.49 1.98
N SER A 836 -32.57 -13.48 2.07
CA SER A 836 -31.79 -14.71 2.16
C SER A 836 -30.47 -14.59 2.94
N GLN A 837 -30.53 -14.60 4.28
CA GLN A 837 -29.44 -15.08 5.14
C GLN A 837 -29.95 -15.66 6.47
N ARG A 838 -30.21 -16.96 6.50
CA ARG A 838 -30.18 -17.76 7.75
C ARG A 838 -29.91 -19.24 7.43
N ILE A 839 -28.92 -19.83 8.13
CA ILE A 839 -28.56 -21.28 8.15
C ILE A 839 -27.84 -21.73 6.84
N ARG A 840 -26.57 -22.18 6.79
CA ARG A 840 -25.88 -23.23 7.57
C ARG A 840 -24.33 -23.21 7.33
N ARG A 841 -23.54 -23.93 8.16
CA ARG A 841 -22.08 -24.20 7.96
C ARG A 841 -21.87 -25.50 7.16
N THR A 842 -20.92 -25.54 6.19
CA THR A 842 -19.75 -26.48 6.09
C THR A 842 -18.98 -26.39 4.74
N GLN A 843 -17.63 -26.32 4.83
CA GLN A 843 -16.55 -26.86 3.96
C GLN A 843 -16.45 -26.61 2.41
N HIS A 844 -15.20 -26.33 1.99
CA HIS A 844 -14.52 -26.35 0.65
C HIS A 844 -15.28 -26.86 -0.61
N PHE A 845 -15.16 -26.28 -1.81
CA PHE A 845 -13.91 -26.13 -2.63
C PHE A 845 -14.01 -24.99 -3.70
N HIS A 846 -13.12 -25.00 -4.71
CA HIS A 846 -12.73 -23.94 -5.66
C HIS A 846 -13.74 -23.37 -6.69
N GLN A 847 -13.41 -22.14 -7.13
CA GLN A 847 -13.50 -21.54 -8.49
C GLN A 847 -14.83 -21.57 -9.27
N LEU A 848 -15.33 -20.37 -9.59
CA LEU A 848 -15.70 -19.99 -10.97
C LEU A 848 -15.81 -18.45 -11.12
N LEU A 849 -15.32 -17.93 -12.24
CA LEU A 849 -15.51 -16.54 -12.70
C LEU A 849 -16.88 -16.38 -13.35
N ILE A 850 -17.56 -15.24 -13.17
CA ILE A 850 -18.32 -14.49 -14.21
C ILE A 850 -18.37 -12.99 -13.81
N PRO A 851 -18.10 -12.03 -14.72
CA PRO A 851 -18.28 -10.59 -14.52
C PRO A 851 -19.62 -10.04 -15.08
N ASP A 852 -19.74 -8.71 -15.08
CA ASP A 852 -20.70 -7.88 -15.82
C ASP A 852 -22.14 -7.73 -15.30
N CYS A 853 -22.46 -6.48 -14.94
CA CYS A 853 -23.83 -5.98 -14.83
C CYS A 853 -23.86 -4.46 -15.13
N GLN A 854 -23.46 -4.06 -16.36
CA GLN A 854 -23.67 -2.72 -16.90
C GLN A 854 -23.93 -2.76 -18.40
N GLN A 855 -25.20 -2.91 -18.78
CA GLN A 855 -25.72 -2.43 -20.07
C GLN A 855 -27.25 -2.37 -20.04
N LEU A 856 -27.81 -1.16 -20.16
CA LEU A 856 -29.00 -0.81 -20.95
C LEU A 856 -29.51 0.58 -20.57
N LEU A 857 -29.33 1.56 -21.46
CA LEU A 857 -30.42 2.33 -22.07
C LEU A 857 -29.85 3.42 -23.00
N ILE A 858 -29.96 3.17 -24.31
CA ILE A 858 -29.88 4.18 -25.37
C ILE A 858 -31.13 3.99 -26.23
N PRO A 859 -31.91 5.04 -26.55
CA PRO A 859 -32.81 5.01 -27.69
C PRO A 859 -32.07 5.40 -28.98
N SER A 860 -32.19 4.57 -30.01
CA SER A 860 -31.87 4.93 -31.40
C SER A 860 -32.98 5.88 -31.95
N SER A 861 -32.87 6.65 -33.04
CA SER A 861 -31.94 6.77 -34.20
C SER A 861 -32.10 8.20 -34.82
N HIS A 862 -31.62 8.64 -35.99
CA HIS A 862 -30.90 8.06 -37.14
C HIS A 862 -30.21 9.20 -37.96
N HIS A 863 -29.04 8.94 -38.59
CA HIS A 863 -28.44 9.73 -39.70
C HIS A 863 -27.99 11.20 -39.45
N SER A 864 -27.04 11.80 -40.20
CA SER A 864 -25.90 11.29 -41.00
C SER A 864 -24.99 12.46 -41.46
N TYR A 865 -23.71 12.15 -41.75
CA TYR A 865 -22.73 12.95 -42.51
C TYR A 865 -22.18 14.31 -41.98
N SER A 866 -20.94 14.54 -42.38
CA SER A 866 -20.05 15.68 -42.16
C SER A 866 -20.48 17.00 -42.80
N THR A 867 -20.08 18.15 -42.22
CA THR A 867 -19.07 19.09 -42.79
C THR A 867 -18.82 20.29 -41.87
N ILE A 868 -17.59 20.83 -41.92
CA ILE A 868 -17.05 21.99 -41.21
C ILE A 868 -17.64 23.33 -41.70
N LEU A 869 -17.95 24.28 -40.80
CA LEU A 869 -17.59 25.70 -40.98
C LEU A 869 -17.63 26.54 -39.67
N MET A 870 -16.91 27.67 -39.69
CA MET A 870 -16.63 28.60 -38.58
C MET A 870 -17.78 29.58 -38.24
N MET A 871 -17.79 30.08 -36.99
CA MET A 871 -17.81 31.51 -36.56
C MET A 871 -17.71 31.52 -35.01
N LEU A 872 -16.75 32.20 -34.36
CA LEU A 872 -16.75 33.63 -33.97
C LEU A 872 -18.10 34.06 -33.33
N THR A 873 -18.21 34.55 -32.09
CA THR A 873 -17.31 35.41 -31.26
C THR A 873 -17.72 35.33 -29.75
N PRO A 874 -17.01 35.95 -28.78
CA PRO A 874 -17.08 35.58 -27.36
C PRO A 874 -18.11 36.37 -26.51
N PHE A 875 -18.31 35.93 -25.27
CA PHE A 875 -18.79 36.78 -24.17
C PHE A 875 -17.87 36.71 -22.95
N LYS A 876 -17.84 37.83 -22.22
CA LYS A 876 -16.97 38.16 -21.10
C LYS A 876 -17.62 37.91 -19.74
N ASP A 877 -16.76 37.72 -18.74
CA ASP A 877 -16.82 38.23 -17.36
C ASP A 877 -18.16 38.15 -16.61
N ASN A 878 -18.30 37.13 -15.75
CA ASN A 878 -18.48 37.29 -14.30
C ASN A 878 -18.16 35.99 -13.55
#